data_AF-A0A5K1UM94-F1
#
_entry.id   AF-A0A5K1UM94-F1
#
_cell.length_a   1.000
_cell.length_b   1.000
_cell.length_c   1.000
_cell.angle_alpha   90.00
_cell.angle_beta   90.00
_cell.angle_gamma   90.00
#
_symmetry.space_group_name_H-M   'P 1'
#
loop_
_entity.id
_entity.type
_entity.pdbx_description
1 polymer ?
#
loop_
_entity_poly.entity_id
_entity_poly.type
_entity_poly.pdbx_seq_one_letter_code
_entity_poly.pdbx_strand_id
1 'polypeptide(L)'
;MEEKRPHKVAKAGVSAQKKKDKKLAKMTEGEKKKAQRNNPKAFVAQTRVAAKQHYQYTQTRIQEKLHVPIMDRSVEDPPPTVIVVCGPPGCGKTTFIQALVKTYTKQNLKDVNGPITLITGKHHRITLIECPNDLNGMLDCAKIADVAVMLIDASYGFEMNTFEFIGMLQAQGFPKVIGCLTHLDKVKNNKLAKKAKKTLKKRFWRETYAGAKLFNLSGITHGSYPKTEIKIIARHLAVIKTRPIIWRSNHSYLVADRVEDLTEPQDIAEDPDVDRTVALYGYVRGTNMRPNAKVCIPGLGDYRIKEIEQQPDPCPFGDEAKRLKARTQTVFAPMCDVGGMRYDKDAVYVTMPTSLQNEREDQSTVQELVQSAGGITAQLNQSINIIDGKARRPVEFKDEIEEGDDSNDNEDDEEKNDMSEENEEEIPTEKMEEEKEEAGEIEYAEEGLDAEDEKKKWGMIKLKKRRDLMKEIYEEVSVKEEESDDDDDLLRPVAEHSNNELDLEDNSKVYWEDNVLDSLIKNEVDENIAKHFVSKSMRIVDDMIVDMDVKEEMSEDDDHLDDLIKIENGEVKIQEEKKKKISKEKKEQQEGEEETNTNPFWDHEETYMQKVQKQMQEQNKMNHEAFAELDSATRIQVEGAIAGTYVRIVIENVPAGFIRQFNPKRILLVGGVLRSEEQLTVMQALVLKHRWFPKLVKSKEPIVVSVGWRRYQTIATFSMEDLKGKQRMLKYTPKGVFCLMTFYGPACPSNSGIIAFETGEETPYYRPCLTGNISNVDKACEIYKKLKLVGQPKEIKKNTSFIKGMFNSRIEVSKFIGAKLQTVSGIRGQIKKAVPKDPGVFRATFESKLVPSDIVFLKGWIPVKINKFYNPMTDLTGYEWDRMRLSRELRKDHNLELPKTKDSSKYKQSSKPKLNENHEQKLERLEREKKKLFEEAENSYHVTKKIMRSLPFEEQLKIMEEGPKLKKYEPKKAN
;
A
#
# COMPACT_ATOMS: atom_id res chain seq x y z
N MET A 1 -29.55 -86.71 -30.87
CA MET A 1 -28.16 -86.57 -30.38
C MET A 1 -28.06 -85.20 -29.74
N GLU A 2 -27.61 -85.09 -28.50
CA GLU A 2 -27.42 -83.78 -27.85
C GLU A 2 -26.00 -83.26 -28.10
N GLU A 3 -25.87 -82.02 -28.56
CA GLU A 3 -24.56 -81.39 -28.73
C GLU A 3 -23.95 -81.04 -27.37
N LYS A 4 -22.88 -81.76 -27.00
CA LYS A 4 -22.07 -81.40 -25.83
C LYS A 4 -21.39 -80.06 -26.07
N ARG A 5 -21.86 -79.00 -25.40
CA ARG A 5 -21.24 -77.67 -25.44
C ARG A 5 -19.74 -77.76 -25.11
N PRO A 6 -18.85 -77.19 -25.94
CA PRO A 6 -17.41 -77.32 -25.74
C PRO A 6 -16.96 -76.60 -24.45
N HIS A 7 -16.10 -77.27 -23.67
CA HIS A 7 -15.49 -76.66 -22.49
C HIS A 7 -14.56 -75.50 -22.87
N LYS A 8 -14.60 -74.41 -22.11
CA LYS A 8 -13.69 -73.28 -22.30
C LYS A 8 -12.25 -73.70 -22.00
N VAL A 9 -11.38 -73.64 -23.00
CA VAL A 9 -9.94 -73.81 -22.83
C VAL A 9 -9.41 -72.78 -21.82
N ALA A 10 -8.56 -73.22 -20.91
CA ALA A 10 -8.02 -72.39 -19.84
C ALA A 10 -7.08 -71.29 -20.39
N LYS A 11 -7.62 -70.08 -20.61
CA LYS A 11 -6.79 -68.90 -20.90
C LYS A 11 -5.91 -68.60 -19.69
N ALA A 12 -4.58 -68.56 -19.91
CA ALA A 12 -3.64 -68.14 -18.88
C ALA A 12 -3.99 -66.73 -18.39
N GLY A 13 -4.09 -66.54 -17.07
CA GLY A 13 -4.51 -65.27 -16.49
C GLY A 13 -3.57 -64.10 -16.83
N VAL A 14 -4.08 -62.87 -16.74
CA VAL A 14 -3.36 -61.62 -17.06
C VAL A 14 -2.01 -61.50 -16.31
N SER A 15 -1.88 -62.13 -15.14
CA SER A 15 -0.64 -62.21 -14.36
C SER A 15 0.45 -63.09 -14.99
N ALA A 16 0.09 -64.07 -15.82
CA ALA A 16 1.01 -64.94 -16.54
C ALA A 16 1.48 -64.29 -17.85
N GLN A 17 0.58 -63.59 -18.57
CA GLN A 17 0.95 -62.76 -19.71
C GLN A 17 1.92 -61.65 -19.27
N LYS A 18 1.56 -60.85 -18.26
CA LYS A 18 2.46 -59.83 -17.68
C LYS A 18 3.80 -60.37 -17.12
N LYS A 19 3.95 -61.69 -16.92
CA LYS A 19 5.23 -62.35 -16.61
C LYS A 19 6.02 -62.76 -17.86
N LYS A 20 5.38 -63.11 -18.97
CA LYS A 20 6.02 -63.29 -20.29
C LYS A 20 6.45 -61.95 -20.87
N ASP A 21 5.59 -60.93 -20.82
CA ASP A 21 5.87 -59.58 -21.33
C ASP A 21 7.08 -58.97 -20.59
N LYS A 22 7.14 -59.14 -19.25
CA LYS A 22 8.32 -58.79 -18.43
C LYS A 22 9.53 -59.70 -18.59
N LYS A 23 9.45 -60.79 -19.37
CA LYS A 23 10.62 -61.55 -19.81
C LYS A 23 11.12 -61.05 -21.17
N LEU A 24 10.24 -60.76 -22.13
CA LEU A 24 10.63 -60.15 -23.41
C LEU A 24 11.26 -58.77 -23.22
N ALA A 25 10.61 -57.87 -22.47
CA ALA A 25 11.18 -56.55 -22.17
C ALA A 25 12.52 -56.63 -21.41
N LYS A 26 12.74 -57.70 -20.63
CA LYS A 26 14.02 -57.95 -19.96
C LYS A 26 15.15 -58.40 -20.90
N MET A 27 14.82 -58.89 -22.10
CA MET A 27 15.77 -59.34 -23.11
C MET A 27 16.13 -58.22 -24.10
N THR A 28 15.20 -57.30 -24.39
CA THR A 28 15.45 -56.15 -25.28
C THR A 28 16.04 -54.92 -24.58
N GLU A 29 15.82 -54.74 -23.27
CA GLU A 29 16.47 -53.69 -22.48
C GLU A 29 17.92 -54.07 -22.05
N GLY A 30 18.78 -54.46 -23.00
CA GLY A 30 20.18 -54.84 -22.75
C GLY A 30 21.05 -53.64 -22.36
N GLU A 31 21.35 -52.77 -23.31
CA GLU A 31 22.33 -51.68 -23.16
C GLU A 31 21.81 -50.45 -22.40
N LYS A 32 20.51 -50.10 -22.53
CA LYS A 32 19.93 -48.88 -21.95
C LYS A 32 19.75 -48.92 -20.40
N LYS A 33 20.61 -49.65 -19.69
CA LYS A 33 20.47 -50.05 -18.27
C LYS A 33 21.48 -49.49 -17.26
N LYS A 34 22.37 -48.56 -17.64
CA LYS A 34 23.21 -47.86 -16.64
C LYS A 34 22.42 -46.86 -15.77
N ALA A 35 21.38 -46.20 -16.31
CA ALA A 35 20.60 -45.19 -15.58
C ALA A 35 19.49 -45.74 -14.65
N GLN A 36 18.78 -46.81 -15.03
CA GLN A 36 17.64 -47.34 -14.25
C GLN A 36 18.01 -48.51 -13.32
N ARG A 37 19.08 -48.36 -12.52
CA ARG A 37 19.56 -49.44 -11.62
C ARG A 37 18.93 -49.46 -10.22
N ASN A 38 18.15 -48.45 -9.85
CA ASN A 38 17.50 -48.34 -8.55
C ASN A 38 16.20 -49.16 -8.46
N ASN A 39 16.20 -50.22 -7.63
CA ASN A 39 15.03 -51.05 -7.37
C ASN A 39 13.97 -50.28 -6.53
N PRO A 40 12.81 -49.89 -7.07
CA PRO A 40 11.85 -49.05 -6.35
C PRO A 40 11.18 -49.75 -5.16
N LYS A 41 11.37 -51.06 -4.98
CA LYS A 41 10.96 -51.78 -3.76
C LYS A 41 11.94 -51.62 -2.60
N ALA A 42 13.21 -51.30 -2.87
CA ALA A 42 14.20 -51.02 -1.84
C ALA A 42 14.04 -49.59 -1.28
N PHE A 43 13.64 -48.64 -2.12
CA PHE A 43 13.42 -47.24 -1.77
C PHE A 43 12.00 -46.93 -1.23
N VAL A 44 11.35 -47.91 -0.59
CA VAL A 44 10.06 -47.70 0.09
C VAL A 44 10.30 -47.29 1.53
N ALA A 45 9.79 -46.13 1.94
CA ALA A 45 9.87 -45.67 3.33
C ALA A 45 9.26 -46.69 4.30
N GLN A 46 10.03 -47.07 5.33
CA GLN A 46 9.73 -48.15 6.30
C GLN A 46 8.29 -48.12 6.81
N THR A 47 7.79 -46.93 7.18
CA THR A 47 6.42 -46.74 7.68
C THR A 47 5.65 -45.77 6.79
N ARG A 48 4.84 -46.31 5.86
CA ARG A 48 4.01 -45.52 4.91
C ARG A 48 3.10 -44.49 5.60
N VAL A 49 2.62 -44.76 6.82
CA VAL A 49 1.76 -43.84 7.58
C VAL A 49 2.56 -42.63 8.09
N ALA A 50 3.72 -42.85 8.72
CA ALA A 50 4.59 -41.78 9.20
C ALA A 50 5.15 -40.95 8.05
N ALA A 51 5.57 -41.59 6.95
CA ALA A 51 6.00 -40.90 5.73
C ALA A 51 4.89 -40.01 5.14
N LYS A 52 3.63 -40.50 5.10
CA LYS A 52 2.48 -39.69 4.66
C LYS A 52 2.20 -38.53 5.62
N GLN A 53 2.23 -38.74 6.93
CA GLN A 53 2.03 -37.68 7.92
C GLN A 53 3.12 -36.61 7.84
N HIS A 54 4.39 -37.01 7.71
CA HIS A 54 5.51 -36.09 7.52
C HIS A 54 5.37 -35.31 6.22
N TYR A 55 5.04 -35.97 5.09
CA TYR A 55 4.78 -35.30 3.82
C TYR A 55 3.63 -34.29 3.93
N GLN A 56 2.50 -34.67 4.54
CA GLN A 56 1.38 -33.76 4.75
C GLN A 56 1.75 -32.56 5.63
N TYR A 57 2.48 -32.78 6.73
CA TYR A 57 2.97 -31.71 7.61
C TYR A 57 3.94 -30.76 6.89
N THR A 58 4.88 -31.29 6.13
CA THR A 58 5.84 -30.50 5.34
C THR A 58 5.13 -29.71 4.26
N GLN A 59 4.19 -30.31 3.52
CA GLN A 59 3.39 -29.60 2.51
C GLN A 59 2.51 -28.50 3.13
N THR A 60 1.88 -28.73 4.28
CA THR A 60 1.19 -27.66 5.02
C THR A 60 2.16 -26.53 5.39
N ARG A 61 3.38 -26.84 5.87
CA ARG A 61 4.39 -25.82 6.20
C ARG A 61 4.99 -25.11 4.98
N ILE A 62 4.99 -25.74 3.81
CA ILE A 62 5.33 -25.06 2.55
C ILE A 62 4.18 -24.11 2.19
N GLN A 63 2.93 -24.58 2.21
CA GLN A 63 1.75 -23.77 1.94
C GLN A 63 1.62 -22.56 2.90
N GLU A 64 1.93 -22.71 4.18
CA GLU A 64 1.99 -21.62 5.17
C GLU A 64 3.12 -20.60 4.91
N LYS A 65 4.17 -20.97 4.19
CA LYS A 65 5.21 -20.03 3.72
C LYS A 65 4.80 -19.28 2.46
N LEU A 66 3.86 -19.79 1.65
CA LEU A 66 3.48 -19.15 0.40
C LEU A 66 2.72 -17.84 0.67
N HIS A 67 3.28 -16.74 0.16
CA HIS A 67 2.72 -15.40 0.22
C HIS A 67 2.71 -14.82 -1.21
N VAL A 68 1.92 -13.77 -1.45
CA VAL A 68 2.02 -13.01 -2.69
C VAL A 68 3.40 -12.32 -2.73
N PRO A 69 4.20 -12.47 -3.80
CA PRO A 69 5.44 -11.72 -3.94
C PRO A 69 5.10 -10.22 -4.09
N ILE A 70 5.74 -9.40 -3.28
CA ILE A 70 5.67 -7.94 -3.33
C ILE A 70 7.10 -7.47 -3.60
N MET A 71 7.27 -6.50 -4.51
CA MET A 71 8.56 -5.86 -4.74
C MET A 71 9.05 -5.24 -3.45
N ASP A 72 10.18 -5.70 -2.93
CA ASP A 72 10.89 -4.99 -1.89
C ASP A 72 11.62 -3.79 -2.52
N ARG A 73 11.67 -2.69 -1.76
CA ARG A 73 12.32 -1.42 -2.14
C ARG A 73 13.24 -0.93 -1.02
N SER A 74 13.70 -1.86 -0.18
CA SER A 74 14.77 -1.62 0.78
C SER A 74 16.07 -1.25 0.07
N VAL A 75 16.63 -0.10 0.46
CA VAL A 75 17.98 0.37 0.08
C VAL A 75 19.01 -0.21 1.07
N GLU A 76 20.29 -0.20 0.70
CA GLU A 76 21.40 -0.71 1.53
C GLU A 76 21.44 -0.06 2.92
N ASP A 77 21.22 1.26 2.98
CA ASP A 77 21.00 2.02 4.22
C ASP A 77 19.51 2.27 4.47
N PRO A 78 18.78 1.33 5.13
CA PRO A 78 17.35 1.46 5.30
C PRO A 78 16.98 2.66 6.18
N PRO A 79 15.88 3.37 5.88
CA PRO A 79 15.37 4.44 6.73
C PRO A 79 14.92 3.91 8.10
N PRO A 80 14.91 4.77 9.15
CA PRO A 80 14.58 4.35 10.51
C PRO A 80 13.13 3.88 10.67
N THR A 81 12.98 2.59 11.02
CA THR A 81 11.71 1.86 11.15
C THR A 81 10.75 2.60 12.08
N VAL A 82 9.50 2.82 11.65
CA VAL A 82 8.54 3.65 12.40
C VAL A 82 7.82 2.83 13.47
N ILE A 83 8.12 3.12 14.74
CA ILE A 83 7.53 2.49 15.92
C ILE A 83 6.60 3.51 16.61
N VAL A 84 5.30 3.39 16.34
CA VAL A 84 4.28 4.21 17.01
C VAL A 84 3.88 3.57 18.34
N VAL A 85 4.01 4.33 19.42
CA VAL A 85 3.47 3.99 20.74
C VAL A 85 2.07 4.59 20.86
N CYS A 86 1.05 3.73 20.78
CA CYS A 86 -0.35 4.11 20.87
C CYS A 86 -1.01 3.52 22.12
N GLY A 87 -1.94 4.27 22.70
CA GLY A 87 -2.63 3.92 23.93
C GLY A 87 -3.52 5.06 24.40
N PRO A 88 -4.47 4.78 25.32
CA PRO A 88 -5.43 5.76 25.82
C PRO A 88 -4.76 6.86 26.69
N PRO A 89 -5.47 7.96 26.98
CA PRO A 89 -4.99 8.97 27.93
C PRO A 89 -4.60 8.33 29.27
N GLY A 90 -3.47 8.77 29.85
CA GLY A 90 -2.99 8.31 31.16
C GLY A 90 -2.41 6.88 31.21
N CYS A 91 -2.29 6.15 30.10
CA CYS A 91 -1.82 4.75 30.14
C CYS A 91 -0.29 4.54 30.32
N GLY A 92 0.51 5.62 30.21
CA GLY A 92 1.97 5.60 30.35
C GLY A 92 2.79 5.66 29.04
N LYS A 93 2.34 6.41 28.02
CA LYS A 93 3.03 6.54 26.72
C LYS A 93 4.40 7.22 26.84
N THR A 94 4.43 8.45 27.35
CA THR A 94 5.66 9.22 27.63
C THR A 94 6.66 8.41 28.46
N THR A 95 6.24 7.85 29.59
CA THR A 95 7.10 7.08 30.50
C THR A 95 7.61 5.78 29.90
N PHE A 96 6.88 5.16 28.97
CA PHE A 96 7.36 4.01 28.20
C PHE A 96 8.43 4.41 27.18
N ILE A 97 8.27 5.55 26.48
CA ILE A 97 9.26 6.07 25.53
C ILE A 97 10.54 6.51 26.24
N GLN A 98 10.43 7.36 27.27
CA GLN A 98 11.54 7.79 28.13
C GLN A 98 12.36 6.59 28.62
N ALA A 99 11.69 5.55 29.11
CA ALA A 99 12.35 4.37 29.64
C ALA A 99 12.96 3.47 28.56
N LEU A 100 12.39 3.41 27.34
CA LEU A 100 13.02 2.77 26.18
C LEU A 100 14.31 3.49 25.78
N VAL A 101 14.26 4.81 25.54
CA VAL A 101 15.44 5.64 25.21
C VAL A 101 16.55 5.43 26.23
N LYS A 102 16.22 5.53 27.53
CA LYS A 102 17.13 5.29 28.66
C LYS A 102 17.72 3.87 28.70
N THR A 103 17.07 2.86 28.12
CA THR A 103 17.67 1.52 27.95
C THR A 103 18.54 1.35 26.72
N TYR A 104 18.37 2.17 25.68
CA TYR A 104 19.23 2.15 24.49
C TYR A 104 20.46 3.03 24.68
N THR A 105 20.30 4.32 24.99
CA THR A 105 21.37 5.33 24.94
C THR A 105 21.82 5.82 26.32
N LYS A 106 21.21 5.30 27.41
CA LYS A 106 21.47 5.65 28.83
C LYS A 106 21.12 7.08 29.26
N GLN A 107 20.88 7.98 28.32
CA GLN A 107 20.41 9.35 28.57
C GLN A 107 19.00 9.37 29.19
N ASN A 108 18.65 10.48 29.84
CA ASN A 108 17.29 10.76 30.31
C ASN A 108 16.68 11.83 29.41
N LEU A 109 15.42 11.65 28.98
CA LEU A 109 14.59 12.72 28.42
C LEU A 109 13.56 13.13 29.47
N LYS A 110 13.35 14.44 29.69
CA LYS A 110 12.25 14.92 30.55
C LYS A 110 10.94 14.98 29.77
N ASP A 111 10.91 15.76 28.70
CA ASP A 111 9.78 15.83 27.76
C ASP A 111 9.99 14.92 26.54
N VAL A 112 8.87 14.39 26.01
CA VAL A 112 8.80 13.64 24.77
C VAL A 112 7.89 14.41 23.81
N ASN A 113 8.48 15.05 22.81
CA ASN A 113 7.78 15.73 21.71
C ASN A 113 8.44 15.34 20.38
N GLY A 114 7.65 15.27 19.30
CA GLY A 114 8.12 14.89 17.98
C GLY A 114 8.54 13.42 17.87
N PRO A 115 9.15 13.05 16.73
CA PRO A 115 9.83 11.77 16.56
C PRO A 115 11.19 11.74 17.28
N ILE A 116 11.56 10.58 17.81
CA ILE A 116 12.88 10.32 18.42
C ILE A 116 13.58 9.23 17.63
N THR A 117 14.69 9.53 16.94
CA THR A 117 15.48 8.53 16.22
C THR A 117 16.58 7.93 17.09
N LEU A 118 16.76 6.61 17.03
CA LEU A 118 17.71 5.86 17.86
C LEU A 118 18.41 4.75 17.06
N ILE A 119 19.72 4.58 17.27
CA ILE A 119 20.46 3.41 16.79
C ILE A 119 20.27 2.23 17.77
N THR A 120 19.89 1.04 17.28
CA THR A 120 19.58 -0.13 18.12
C THR A 120 20.41 -1.39 17.79
N GLY A 121 20.93 -1.45 16.57
CA GLY A 121 21.82 -2.49 16.04
C GLY A 121 22.57 -1.92 14.84
N LYS A 122 23.62 -2.61 14.37
CA LYS A 122 24.55 -2.08 13.34
C LYS A 122 23.83 -1.45 12.14
N HIS A 123 22.89 -2.18 11.55
CA HIS A 123 22.10 -1.79 10.38
C HIS A 123 20.61 -1.66 10.76
N HIS A 124 20.31 -1.24 12.00
CA HIS A 124 18.94 -1.13 12.50
C HIS A 124 18.75 0.06 13.43
N ARG A 125 18.21 1.13 12.84
CA ARG A 125 17.75 2.36 13.47
C ARG A 125 16.22 2.39 13.53
N ILE A 126 15.68 3.00 14.57
CA ILE A 126 14.23 3.10 14.82
C ILE A 126 13.83 4.57 15.01
N THR A 127 12.59 4.91 14.66
CA THR A 127 11.93 6.13 15.13
C THR A 127 10.86 5.76 16.14
N LEU A 128 10.95 6.30 17.36
CA LEU A 128 9.90 6.23 18.37
C LEU A 128 8.98 7.45 18.18
N ILE A 129 7.67 7.21 18.09
CA ILE A 129 6.67 8.25 17.93
C ILE A 129 5.58 8.05 19.00
N GLU A 130 5.27 9.07 19.80
CA GLU A 130 4.05 9.06 20.62
C GLU A 130 2.83 9.36 19.76
N CYS A 131 1.83 8.48 19.79
CA CYS A 131 0.54 8.74 19.18
C CYS A 131 -0.28 9.70 20.07
N PRO A 132 -0.68 10.90 19.61
CA PRO A 132 -1.57 11.78 20.37
C PRO A 132 -2.95 11.14 20.54
N ASN A 133 -3.79 11.69 21.43
CA ASN A 133 -5.13 11.15 21.70
C ASN A 133 -6.20 11.57 20.67
N ASP A 134 -5.85 12.49 19.76
CA ASP A 134 -6.72 12.98 18.69
C ASP A 134 -6.91 11.94 17.58
N LEU A 135 -8.12 11.91 16.99
CA LEU A 135 -8.50 11.02 15.90
C LEU A 135 -7.63 11.20 14.65
N ASN A 136 -7.21 12.43 14.33
CA ASN A 136 -6.46 12.74 13.12
C ASN A 136 -4.99 12.37 13.28
N GLY A 137 -4.38 12.72 14.42
CA GLY A 137 -3.05 12.24 14.77
C GLY A 137 -2.99 10.70 14.86
N MET A 138 -4.03 10.04 15.40
CA MET A 138 -4.17 8.58 15.35
C MET A 138 -4.24 8.02 13.92
N LEU A 139 -4.93 8.70 13.00
CA LEU A 139 -4.99 8.31 11.58
C LEU A 139 -3.64 8.44 10.88
N ASP A 140 -2.90 9.52 11.13
CA ASP A 140 -1.62 9.78 10.47
C ASP A 140 -0.55 8.82 11.01
N CYS A 141 -0.52 8.60 12.33
CA CYS A 141 0.21 7.49 12.96
C CYS A 141 -0.12 6.13 12.34
N ALA A 142 -1.40 5.83 12.09
CA ALA A 142 -1.82 4.55 11.50
C ALA A 142 -1.31 4.37 10.06
N LYS A 143 -1.19 5.46 9.28
CA LYS A 143 -0.63 5.43 7.93
C LYS A 143 0.86 5.10 7.93
N ILE A 144 1.65 5.62 8.89
CA ILE A 144 3.11 5.44 8.94
C ILE A 144 3.64 4.26 9.76
N ALA A 145 2.92 3.78 10.78
CA ALA A 145 3.47 2.80 11.74
C ALA A 145 3.88 1.45 11.11
N ASP A 146 5.17 1.10 11.06
CA ASP A 146 5.66 -0.23 10.68
C ASP A 146 5.52 -1.24 11.83
N VAL A 147 5.67 -0.74 13.05
CA VAL A 147 5.43 -1.44 14.30
C VAL A 147 4.49 -0.58 15.15
N ALA A 148 3.39 -1.17 15.63
CA ALA A 148 2.47 -0.51 16.54
C ALA A 148 2.59 -1.12 17.93
N VAL A 149 3.07 -0.34 18.90
CA VAL A 149 3.13 -0.75 20.32
C VAL A 149 1.89 -0.21 21.03
N MET A 150 0.97 -1.12 21.35
CA MET A 150 -0.32 -0.84 21.99
C MET A 150 -0.21 -0.96 23.51
N LEU A 151 -0.21 0.17 24.22
CA LEU A 151 -0.36 0.20 25.66
C LEU A 151 -1.83 -0.01 26.06
N ILE A 152 -2.07 -0.88 27.04
CA ILE A 152 -3.40 -1.24 27.55
C ILE A 152 -3.33 -1.27 29.08
N ASP A 153 -4.15 -0.46 29.78
CA ASP A 153 -4.25 -0.51 31.24
C ASP A 153 -4.89 -1.84 31.67
N ALA A 154 -4.19 -2.63 32.48
CA ALA A 154 -4.66 -3.95 32.90
C ALA A 154 -5.72 -3.94 34.02
N SER A 155 -5.94 -2.78 34.65
CA SER A 155 -6.94 -2.54 35.69
C SER A 155 -8.28 -2.07 35.10
N TYR A 156 -8.25 -1.22 34.06
CA TYR A 156 -9.45 -0.79 33.32
C TYR A 156 -9.82 -1.77 32.20
N GLY A 157 -8.83 -2.23 31.43
CA GLY A 157 -9.01 -3.10 30.27
C GLY A 157 -8.88 -2.36 28.94
N PHE A 158 -9.73 -2.70 27.97
CA PHE A 158 -9.69 -2.09 26.63
C PHE A 158 -10.60 -0.87 26.54
N GLU A 159 -10.04 0.27 26.17
CA GLU A 159 -10.77 1.51 25.86
C GLU A 159 -11.10 1.64 24.37
N MET A 160 -12.08 2.50 24.06
CA MET A 160 -12.53 2.72 22.68
C MET A 160 -11.39 3.14 21.75
N ASN A 161 -10.52 4.07 22.17
CA ASN A 161 -9.39 4.55 21.39
C ASN A 161 -8.45 3.40 20.94
N THR A 162 -8.26 2.37 21.78
CA THR A 162 -7.44 1.19 21.40
C THR A 162 -8.09 0.36 20.29
N PHE A 163 -9.42 0.23 20.30
CA PHE A 163 -10.18 -0.44 19.25
C PHE A 163 -10.28 0.40 17.97
N GLU A 164 -10.39 1.72 18.10
CA GLU A 164 -10.42 2.66 16.96
C GLU A 164 -9.10 2.62 16.20
N PHE A 165 -7.95 2.69 16.89
CA PHE A 165 -6.64 2.57 16.26
C PHE A 165 -6.45 1.22 15.56
N ILE A 166 -6.86 0.11 16.19
CA ILE A 166 -6.83 -1.22 15.54
C ILE A 166 -7.70 -1.23 14.27
N GLY A 167 -8.87 -0.61 14.29
CA GLY A 167 -9.72 -0.45 13.10
C GLY A 167 -9.12 0.44 12.01
N MET A 168 -8.36 1.48 12.38
CA MET A 168 -7.61 2.31 11.43
C MET A 168 -6.49 1.51 10.77
N LEU A 169 -5.68 0.79 11.56
CA LEU A 169 -4.61 -0.09 11.06
C LEU A 169 -5.15 -1.18 10.12
N GLN A 170 -6.28 -1.80 10.47
CA GLN A 170 -6.91 -2.83 9.62
C GLN A 170 -7.35 -2.30 8.24
N ALA A 171 -7.64 -1.00 8.11
CA ALA A 171 -8.13 -0.40 6.88
C ALA A 171 -7.04 0.29 6.03
N GLN A 172 -6.01 0.89 6.65
CA GLN A 172 -4.88 1.48 5.90
C GLN A 172 -3.80 0.46 5.51
N GLY A 173 -3.73 -0.67 6.23
CA GLY A 173 -2.74 -1.73 6.01
C GLY A 173 -2.15 -2.18 7.34
N PHE A 174 -2.44 -3.42 7.75
CA PHE A 174 -2.21 -3.86 9.12
C PHE A 174 -0.72 -4.15 9.40
N PRO A 175 -0.03 -3.36 10.26
CA PRO A 175 1.39 -3.51 10.53
C PRO A 175 1.64 -4.52 11.66
N LYS A 176 2.88 -4.60 12.14
CA LYS A 176 3.26 -5.56 13.18
C LYS A 176 2.89 -5.02 14.58
N VAL A 177 1.75 -5.48 15.11
CA VAL A 177 1.23 -5.02 16.40
C VAL A 177 1.80 -5.81 17.58
N ILE A 178 2.33 -5.09 18.58
CA ILE A 178 2.77 -5.59 19.88
C ILE A 178 1.86 -5.00 20.95
N GLY A 179 1.40 -5.81 21.91
CA GLY A 179 0.70 -5.30 23.09
C GLY A 179 1.63 -5.17 24.30
N CYS A 180 1.42 -4.16 25.13
CA CYS A 180 2.01 -4.05 26.47
C CYS A 180 0.90 -3.77 27.49
N LEU A 181 0.74 -4.65 28.49
CA LEU A 181 -0.16 -4.42 29.62
C LEU A 181 0.54 -3.54 30.66
N THR A 182 0.02 -2.34 30.93
CA THR A 182 0.49 -1.43 31.99
C THR A 182 -0.40 -1.54 33.24
N HIS A 183 -0.02 -0.87 34.33
CA HIS A 183 -0.84 -0.71 35.56
C HIS A 183 -1.26 -2.01 36.25
N LEU A 184 -0.48 -3.08 36.11
CA LEU A 184 -0.78 -4.36 36.74
C LEU A 184 -0.81 -4.30 38.28
N ASP A 185 -0.07 -3.37 38.88
CA ASP A 185 0.05 -3.16 40.32
C ASP A 185 -1.23 -2.60 40.96
N LYS A 186 -2.09 -1.94 40.18
CA LYS A 186 -3.46 -1.57 40.62
C LYS A 186 -4.28 -2.84 40.96
N VAL A 187 -3.96 -3.99 40.36
CA VAL A 187 -4.69 -5.26 40.54
C VAL A 187 -4.16 -6.04 41.74
N LYS A 188 -4.49 -5.56 42.95
CA LYS A 188 -4.06 -6.09 44.28
C LYS A 188 -4.04 -7.62 44.43
N ASN A 189 -4.91 -8.35 43.73
CA ASN A 189 -5.05 -9.81 43.84
C ASN A 189 -4.34 -10.57 42.71
N ASN A 190 -3.24 -11.27 43.04
CA ASN A 190 -2.47 -12.11 42.10
C ASN A 190 -3.31 -13.13 41.31
N LYS A 191 -4.34 -13.73 41.91
CA LYS A 191 -5.28 -14.64 41.20
C LYS A 191 -6.13 -13.89 40.16
N LEU A 192 -6.57 -12.67 40.47
CA LEU A 192 -7.31 -11.81 39.55
C LEU A 192 -6.40 -11.26 38.45
N ALA A 193 -5.19 -10.83 38.76
CA ALA A 193 -4.20 -10.40 37.76
C ALA A 193 -3.90 -11.52 36.74
N LYS A 194 -3.71 -12.78 37.20
CA LYS A 194 -3.56 -13.94 36.31
C LYS A 194 -4.81 -14.22 35.45
N LYS A 195 -6.03 -13.94 35.94
CA LYS A 195 -7.28 -14.03 35.17
C LYS A 195 -7.40 -12.90 34.14
N ALA A 196 -7.15 -11.65 34.56
CA ALA A 196 -7.16 -10.46 33.71
C ALA A 196 -6.17 -10.59 32.54
N LYS A 197 -4.90 -10.92 32.81
CA LYS A 197 -3.87 -11.20 31.79
C LYS A 197 -4.34 -12.24 30.76
N LYS A 198 -4.99 -13.33 31.20
CA LYS A 198 -5.54 -14.36 30.29
C LYS A 198 -6.74 -13.84 29.46
N THR A 199 -7.65 -13.08 30.06
CA THR A 199 -8.80 -12.49 29.36
C THR A 199 -8.36 -11.43 28.34
N LEU A 200 -7.51 -10.49 28.75
CA LEU A 200 -6.98 -9.43 27.88
C LEU A 200 -6.17 -10.03 26.72
N LYS A 201 -5.33 -11.04 26.96
CA LYS A 201 -4.60 -11.76 25.91
C LYS A 201 -5.54 -12.46 24.90
N LYS A 202 -6.59 -13.13 25.39
CA LYS A 202 -7.61 -13.75 24.51
C LYS A 202 -8.40 -12.71 23.71
N ARG A 203 -8.65 -11.52 24.27
CA ARG A 203 -9.30 -10.40 23.57
C ARG A 203 -8.38 -9.80 22.52
N PHE A 204 -7.12 -9.50 22.87
CA PHE A 204 -6.10 -8.97 21.97
C PHE A 204 -5.91 -9.85 20.73
N TRP A 205 -5.76 -11.17 20.92
CA TRP A 205 -5.66 -12.16 19.84
C TRP A 205 -6.90 -12.26 18.94
N ARG A 206 -8.07 -11.77 19.38
CA ARG A 206 -9.31 -11.79 18.59
C ARG A 206 -9.45 -10.58 17.67
N GLU A 207 -8.87 -9.45 18.06
CA GLU A 207 -8.94 -8.19 17.31
C GLU A 207 -7.65 -7.87 16.52
N THR A 208 -6.55 -8.57 16.82
CA THR A 208 -5.29 -8.54 16.05
C THR A 208 -5.12 -9.86 15.29
N TYR A 209 -4.16 -10.70 15.69
CA TYR A 209 -3.96 -12.05 15.15
C TYR A 209 -3.61 -13.03 16.27
N ALA A 210 -3.92 -14.31 16.05
CA ALA A 210 -3.59 -15.38 16.98
C ALA A 210 -2.07 -15.46 17.20
N GLY A 211 -1.63 -15.44 18.47
CA GLY A 211 -0.21 -15.50 18.81
C GLY A 211 0.52 -14.15 18.84
N ALA A 212 -0.15 -13.01 18.56
CA ALA A 212 0.44 -11.68 18.74
C ALA A 212 1.04 -11.51 20.15
N LYS A 213 2.23 -10.90 20.24
CA LYS A 213 2.95 -10.81 21.53
C LYS A 213 2.31 -9.76 22.44
N LEU A 214 2.21 -10.13 23.71
CA LEU A 214 1.68 -9.28 24.77
C LEU A 214 2.66 -9.30 25.94
N PHE A 215 3.40 -8.20 26.11
CA PHE A 215 4.27 -7.98 27.25
C PHE A 215 3.47 -7.54 28.48
N ASN A 216 4.10 -7.65 29.64
CA ASN A 216 3.56 -7.20 30.91
C ASN A 216 4.57 -6.19 31.45
N LEU A 217 4.10 -5.01 31.81
CA LEU A 217 4.84 -4.02 32.58
C LEU A 217 4.23 -3.98 33.98
N SER A 218 5.07 -4.29 34.98
CA SER A 218 4.78 -3.99 36.37
C SER A 218 4.83 -2.47 36.63
N GLY A 219 4.55 -2.05 37.85
CA GLY A 219 4.41 -0.65 38.23
C GLY A 219 5.69 0.19 38.06
N ILE A 220 5.48 1.50 38.13
CA ILE A 220 6.51 2.51 37.93
C ILE A 220 7.27 2.69 39.25
N THR A 221 8.60 2.55 39.22
CA THR A 221 9.49 2.82 40.35
C THR A 221 10.41 4.00 40.02
N HIS A 222 10.47 4.98 40.94
CA HIS A 222 11.19 6.25 40.76
C HIS A 222 10.91 6.92 39.40
N GLY A 223 9.63 7.00 38.99
CA GLY A 223 9.20 7.59 37.73
C GLY A 223 9.46 6.75 36.47
N SER A 224 10.10 5.59 36.58
CA SER A 224 10.47 4.72 35.44
C SER A 224 9.88 3.31 35.52
N TYR A 225 9.70 2.65 34.37
CA TYR A 225 9.35 1.22 34.35
C TYR A 225 10.58 0.34 34.68
N PRO A 226 10.40 -0.91 35.17
CA PRO A 226 11.52 -1.77 35.53
C PRO A 226 12.43 -2.14 34.36
N LYS A 227 13.73 -1.83 34.51
CA LYS A 227 14.78 -1.97 33.48
C LYS A 227 14.84 -3.37 32.84
N THR A 228 14.53 -4.43 33.59
CA THR A 228 14.53 -5.82 33.12
C THR A 228 13.41 -6.11 32.11
N GLU A 229 12.19 -5.63 32.37
CA GLU A 229 11.03 -5.82 31.49
C GLU A 229 11.21 -5.01 30.19
N ILE A 230 11.63 -3.75 30.30
CA ILE A 230 11.94 -2.90 29.13
C ILE A 230 13.05 -3.53 28.28
N LYS A 231 14.13 -4.04 28.89
CA LYS A 231 15.25 -4.66 28.15
C LYS A 231 14.84 -5.91 27.36
N ILE A 232 13.77 -6.61 27.77
CA ILE A 232 13.16 -7.70 27.00
C ILE A 232 12.37 -7.15 25.80
N ILE A 233 11.63 -6.05 25.98
CA ILE A 233 10.88 -5.38 24.90
C ILE A 233 11.85 -4.78 23.88
N ALA A 234 12.85 -4.01 24.32
CA ALA A 234 13.90 -3.42 23.49
C ALA A 234 14.66 -4.47 22.66
N ARG A 235 15.00 -5.62 23.27
CA ARG A 235 15.58 -6.76 22.54
C ARG A 235 14.62 -7.30 21.48
N HIS A 236 13.31 -7.28 21.69
CA HIS A 236 12.38 -7.72 20.66
C HIS A 236 12.24 -6.71 19.52
N LEU A 237 12.23 -5.41 19.82
CA LEU A 237 12.19 -4.34 18.81
C LEU A 237 13.46 -4.34 17.95
N ALA A 238 14.64 -4.55 18.52
CA ALA A 238 15.90 -4.63 17.77
C ALA A 238 16.05 -5.88 16.85
N VAL A 239 15.08 -6.81 16.86
CA VAL A 239 15.07 -8.04 16.04
C VAL A 239 13.76 -8.12 15.23
N ILE A 240 13.09 -6.98 14.98
CA ILE A 240 11.76 -6.97 14.38
C ILE A 240 11.79 -6.81 12.86
N LYS A 241 11.77 -7.94 12.13
CA LYS A 241 11.46 -7.88 10.69
C LYS A 241 10.03 -7.39 10.48
N THR A 242 9.87 -6.31 9.70
CA THR A 242 8.60 -5.71 9.28
C THR A 242 7.97 -6.50 8.13
N ARG A 243 6.96 -5.95 7.45
CA ARG A 243 6.42 -6.45 6.18
C ARG A 243 6.17 -5.24 5.27
N PRO A 244 6.52 -5.27 3.97
CA PRO A 244 6.17 -4.20 3.05
C PRO A 244 4.65 -4.05 2.95
N ILE A 245 4.17 -2.80 2.94
CA ILE A 245 2.76 -2.45 2.77
C ILE A 245 2.65 -1.69 1.45
N ILE A 246 1.79 -2.17 0.55
CA ILE A 246 1.70 -1.70 -0.85
C ILE A 246 1.64 -0.17 -0.96
N TRP A 247 0.88 0.52 -0.09
CA TRP A 247 0.83 1.98 -0.06
C TRP A 247 2.21 2.61 0.22
N ARG A 248 2.90 2.17 1.28
CA ARG A 248 4.23 2.68 1.64
C ARG A 248 5.32 2.28 0.65
N SER A 249 5.17 1.15 -0.03
CA SER A 249 6.10 0.71 -1.07
C SER A 249 5.91 1.46 -2.39
N ASN A 250 4.72 2.02 -2.65
CA ASN A 250 4.40 2.71 -3.91
C ASN A 250 4.50 4.23 -3.83
N HIS A 251 4.35 4.82 -2.64
CA HIS A 251 4.39 6.26 -2.41
C HIS A 251 5.60 6.65 -1.56
N SER A 252 6.26 7.74 -1.95
CA SER A 252 7.27 8.39 -1.11
C SER A 252 6.59 9.12 0.05
N TYR A 253 7.24 9.15 1.21
CA TYR A 253 6.81 9.96 2.34
C TYR A 253 7.97 10.29 3.28
N LEU A 254 7.84 11.41 3.98
CA LEU A 254 8.77 11.84 5.01
C LEU A 254 7.97 12.15 6.29
N VAL A 255 8.56 11.80 7.43
CA VAL A 255 8.09 12.27 8.75
C VAL A 255 9.04 13.40 9.12
N ALA A 256 8.51 14.59 9.39
CA ALA A 256 9.37 15.73 9.72
C ALA A 256 9.89 15.58 11.15
N ASP A 257 11.21 15.56 11.28
CA ASP A 257 11.94 15.50 12.54
C ASP A 257 12.25 16.93 13.06
N ARG A 258 12.52 17.90 12.16
CA ARG A 258 12.67 19.36 12.46
C ARG A 258 11.80 20.20 11.51
N VAL A 259 11.36 21.37 11.98
CA VAL A 259 10.57 22.37 11.24
C VAL A 259 11.18 23.75 11.53
N GLU A 260 11.47 24.52 10.48
CA GLU A 260 11.99 25.88 10.57
C GLU A 260 11.21 26.81 9.62
N ASP A 261 10.95 28.05 10.05
CA ASP A 261 10.41 29.13 9.21
C ASP A 261 11.60 29.79 8.49
N LEU A 262 11.47 30.03 7.18
CA LEU A 262 12.47 30.69 6.35
C LEU A 262 12.01 32.05 5.83
N THR A 263 10.89 32.60 6.33
CA THR A 263 10.43 33.93 5.92
C THR A 263 11.33 35.05 6.42
N GLU A 264 11.51 36.08 5.59
CA GLU A 264 12.33 37.22 5.96
C GLU A 264 11.64 38.03 7.06
N PRO A 265 12.32 38.39 8.17
CA PRO A 265 11.69 39.10 9.28
C PRO A 265 11.03 40.45 8.95
N GLN A 266 11.28 40.99 7.75
CA GLN A 266 10.64 42.22 7.25
C GLN A 266 9.18 41.92 6.86
N ASP A 267 8.92 40.92 6.02
CA ASP A 267 7.56 40.45 5.66
C ASP A 267 6.70 40.15 6.90
N ILE A 268 7.33 39.56 7.93
CA ILE A 268 6.70 39.21 9.21
C ILE A 268 6.23 40.46 9.98
N ALA A 269 6.98 41.55 9.85
CA ALA A 269 6.73 42.81 10.55
C ALA A 269 5.75 43.72 9.79
N GLU A 270 5.70 43.66 8.46
CA GLU A 270 4.73 44.39 7.65
C GLU A 270 3.32 43.78 7.75
N ASP A 271 3.15 42.51 7.36
CA ASP A 271 1.87 41.80 7.44
C ASP A 271 2.04 40.46 8.18
N PRO A 272 1.72 40.39 9.49
CA PRO A 272 1.94 39.18 10.29
C PRO A 272 1.27 37.92 9.74
N ASP A 273 0.17 38.05 8.99
CA ASP A 273 -0.61 36.94 8.41
C ASP A 273 -0.08 36.42 7.05
N VAL A 274 1.00 37.00 6.49
CA VAL A 274 1.67 36.56 5.25
C VAL A 274 1.95 35.04 5.24
N ASP A 275 1.66 34.39 4.11
CA ASP A 275 1.95 32.98 3.87
C ASP A 275 3.46 32.69 3.87
N ARG A 276 3.86 31.53 4.40
CA ARG A 276 5.23 31.27 4.85
C ARG A 276 6.01 30.29 3.99
N THR A 277 7.32 30.49 3.93
CA THR A 277 8.30 29.53 3.43
C THR A 277 8.77 28.66 4.60
N VAL A 278 8.63 27.34 4.49
CA VAL A 278 8.91 26.39 5.59
C VAL A 278 9.90 25.34 5.14
N ALA A 279 10.95 25.14 5.93
CA ALA A 279 11.87 24.02 5.80
C ALA A 279 11.42 22.85 6.68
N LEU A 280 11.19 21.69 6.07
CA LEU A 280 10.87 20.44 6.73
C LEU A 280 12.04 19.47 6.57
N TYR A 281 12.60 19.01 7.69
CA TYR A 281 13.74 18.09 7.69
C TYR A 281 13.29 16.70 8.11
N GLY A 282 13.80 15.66 7.47
CA GLY A 282 13.56 14.28 7.92
C GLY A 282 14.10 13.22 6.98
N TYR A 283 13.94 11.96 7.39
CA TYR A 283 14.30 10.82 6.54
C TYR A 283 13.25 10.53 5.46
N VAL A 284 13.69 10.36 4.22
CA VAL A 284 12.83 9.87 3.11
C VAL A 284 12.52 8.39 3.31
N ARG A 285 11.26 8.00 3.13
CA ARG A 285 10.74 6.64 3.34
C ARG A 285 9.83 6.24 2.17
N GLY A 286 9.74 4.94 1.92
CA GLY A 286 8.90 4.40 0.85
C GLY A 286 9.61 4.37 -0.49
N THR A 287 9.16 5.17 -1.46
CA THR A 287 9.93 5.42 -2.71
C THR A 287 10.78 6.67 -2.59
N ASN A 288 11.70 6.85 -3.55
CA ASN A 288 12.51 8.05 -3.69
C ASN A 288 11.62 9.29 -3.91
N MET A 289 12.04 10.44 -3.39
CA MET A 289 11.36 11.74 -3.53
C MET A 289 11.93 12.50 -4.73
N ARG A 290 11.10 12.81 -5.73
CA ARG A 290 11.53 13.59 -6.91
C ARG A 290 11.49 15.10 -6.65
N PRO A 291 12.41 15.90 -7.22
CA PRO A 291 12.31 17.35 -7.21
C PRO A 291 11.01 17.83 -7.88
N ASN A 292 10.49 18.99 -7.47
CA ASN A 292 9.22 19.58 -7.93
C ASN A 292 7.98 18.64 -7.84
N ALA A 293 8.05 17.59 -7.01
CA ALA A 293 6.91 16.72 -6.75
C ALA A 293 5.81 17.45 -5.95
N LYS A 294 4.55 17.04 -6.16
CA LYS A 294 3.46 17.44 -5.26
C LYS A 294 3.43 16.57 -4.01
N VAL A 295 3.16 17.22 -2.88
CA VAL A 295 3.15 16.64 -1.54
C VAL A 295 1.87 17.04 -0.83
N CYS A 296 1.19 16.07 -0.22
CA CYS A 296 0.11 16.32 0.72
C CYS A 296 0.66 16.34 2.14
N ILE A 297 0.38 17.41 2.90
CA ILE A 297 0.59 17.46 4.34
C ILE A 297 -0.80 17.33 5.02
N PRO A 298 -1.12 16.19 5.67
CA PRO A 298 -2.47 15.92 6.19
C PRO A 298 -2.89 16.87 7.32
N GLY A 299 -3.58 17.95 6.96
CA GLY A 299 -4.03 19.01 7.86
C GLY A 299 -3.67 20.41 7.40
N LEU A 300 -2.79 20.56 6.40
CA LEU A 300 -2.49 21.84 5.74
C LEU A 300 -3.09 21.88 4.33
N GLY A 301 -2.73 20.90 3.47
CA GLY A 301 -3.17 20.88 2.09
C GLY A 301 -2.24 20.09 1.17
N ASP A 302 -2.35 20.35 -0.13
CA ASP A 302 -1.44 19.85 -1.16
C ASP A 302 -0.53 20.99 -1.63
N TYR A 303 0.78 20.78 -1.58
CA TYR A 303 1.81 21.75 -1.92
C TYR A 303 2.72 21.21 -3.04
N ARG A 304 3.55 22.08 -3.63
CA ARG A 304 4.74 21.69 -4.39
C ARG A 304 5.98 21.88 -3.54
N ILE A 305 6.99 21.04 -3.78
CA ILE A 305 8.33 21.25 -3.24
C ILE A 305 9.04 22.30 -4.10
N LYS A 306 9.61 23.33 -3.47
CA LYS A 306 10.53 24.27 -4.13
C LYS A 306 11.89 23.60 -4.35
N GLU A 307 12.46 23.08 -3.28
CA GLU A 307 13.84 22.59 -3.22
C GLU A 307 13.94 21.30 -2.39
N ILE A 308 14.82 20.39 -2.82
CA ILE A 308 15.18 19.16 -2.11
C ILE A 308 16.70 19.14 -1.99
N GLU A 309 17.20 19.22 -0.76
CA GLU A 309 18.63 19.15 -0.47
C GLU A 309 18.91 17.93 0.41
N GLN A 310 19.89 17.11 0.03
CA GLN A 310 20.35 16.00 0.86
C GLN A 310 21.30 16.53 1.94
N GLN A 311 21.11 16.03 3.16
CA GLN A 311 21.82 16.47 4.35
C GLN A 311 22.56 15.27 4.98
N PRO A 312 23.72 15.49 5.64
CA PRO A 312 24.45 14.42 6.29
C PRO A 312 23.58 13.75 7.37
N ASP A 313 23.72 12.43 7.49
CA ASP A 313 22.88 11.63 8.37
C ASP A 313 23.16 11.96 9.86
N PRO A 314 22.16 12.36 10.67
CA PRO A 314 22.37 12.65 12.09
C PRO A 314 22.46 11.39 12.98
N CYS A 315 22.12 10.20 12.45
CA CYS A 315 22.29 8.92 13.12
C CYS A 315 22.94 7.88 12.16
N PRO A 316 24.20 8.11 11.73
CA PRO A 316 24.88 7.22 10.81
C PRO A 316 25.17 5.86 11.46
N PHE A 317 25.20 4.80 10.65
CA PHE A 317 25.63 3.50 11.13
C PHE A 317 27.14 3.49 11.45
N GLY A 318 27.55 2.63 12.38
CA GLY A 318 28.94 2.56 12.84
C GLY A 318 29.64 1.29 12.37
N ASP A 319 30.96 1.40 12.17
CA ASP A 319 31.88 0.40 11.61
C ASP A 319 31.73 -1.02 12.16
N GLU A 320 32.27 -1.98 11.41
CA GLU A 320 31.98 -3.42 11.48
C GLU A 320 32.25 -4.17 12.80
N ALA A 321 32.66 -3.50 13.88
CA ALA A 321 32.90 -4.09 15.19
C ALA A 321 31.77 -5.04 15.64
N LYS A 322 32.12 -6.28 16.03
CA LYS A 322 31.16 -7.37 16.33
C LYS A 322 30.12 -7.05 17.44
N ARG A 323 30.31 -5.98 18.22
CA ARG A 323 29.36 -5.47 19.23
C ARG A 323 29.29 -3.95 19.11
N LEU A 324 28.07 -3.40 19.20
CA LEU A 324 27.82 -1.97 19.09
C LEU A 324 28.49 -1.20 20.25
N LYS A 325 29.29 -0.18 19.93
CA LYS A 325 30.06 0.63 20.89
C LYS A 325 29.14 1.62 21.60
N ALA A 326 29.52 2.10 22.79
CA ALA A 326 28.73 3.12 23.49
C ALA A 326 28.67 4.47 22.73
N ARG A 327 29.76 4.85 22.03
CA ARG A 327 29.83 6.07 21.20
C ARG A 327 28.83 6.06 20.03
N THR A 328 28.49 4.87 19.52
CA THR A 328 27.53 4.69 18.40
C THR A 328 26.09 4.49 18.88
N GLN A 329 25.75 4.90 20.11
CA GLN A 329 24.39 4.88 20.66
C GLN A 329 23.82 6.30 20.72
N THR A 330 23.77 6.98 19.58
CA THR A 330 23.24 8.34 19.47
C THR A 330 21.71 8.38 19.61
N VAL A 331 21.22 9.51 20.13
CA VAL A 331 19.83 9.96 20.03
C VAL A 331 19.83 11.16 19.11
N PHE A 332 18.91 11.22 18.15
CA PHE A 332 18.58 12.46 17.46
C PHE A 332 17.08 12.72 17.59
N ALA A 333 16.73 13.84 18.21
CA ALA A 333 15.37 14.20 18.58
C ALA A 333 15.29 15.73 18.82
N PRO A 334 15.37 16.56 17.77
CA PRO A 334 15.59 18.00 17.91
C PRO A 334 14.43 18.74 18.62
N MET A 335 13.22 18.17 18.67
CA MET A 335 12.07 18.71 19.41
C MET A 335 11.97 18.23 20.88
N CYS A 336 12.88 17.36 21.33
CA CYS A 336 12.92 16.84 22.70
C CYS A 336 13.94 17.60 23.58
N ASP A 337 13.77 17.50 24.90
CA ASP A 337 14.86 17.78 25.85
C ASP A 337 15.88 16.64 25.79
N VAL A 338 17.01 16.87 25.10
CA VAL A 338 18.13 15.94 25.02
C VAL A 338 19.28 16.48 25.86
N GLY A 339 19.61 15.77 26.94
CA GLY A 339 20.74 16.13 27.82
C GLY A 339 20.52 17.35 28.72
N GLY A 340 19.32 17.95 28.73
CA GLY A 340 19.02 19.19 29.44
C GLY A 340 18.74 20.37 28.49
N MET A 341 19.00 20.23 27.19
CA MET A 341 18.78 21.26 26.18
C MET A 341 17.50 20.98 25.38
N ARG A 342 16.61 21.96 25.29
CA ARG A 342 15.42 21.96 24.43
C ARG A 342 15.46 23.15 23.47
N TYR A 343 15.35 22.88 22.19
CA TYR A 343 15.15 23.88 21.14
C TYR A 343 13.65 24.15 20.98
N ASP A 344 13.28 25.41 20.82
CA ASP A 344 11.90 25.83 20.56
C ASP A 344 11.92 27.06 19.62
N LYS A 345 11.83 26.79 18.31
CA LYS A 345 12.16 27.75 17.25
C LYS A 345 13.56 28.35 17.50
N ASP A 346 13.63 29.66 17.73
CA ASP A 346 14.85 30.45 17.85
C ASP A 346 15.40 30.47 19.28
N ALA A 347 14.68 29.90 20.25
CA ALA A 347 15.05 29.88 21.67
C ALA A 347 15.61 28.52 22.11
N VAL A 348 16.72 28.55 22.86
CA VAL A 348 17.33 27.35 23.48
C VAL A 348 17.14 27.39 25.00
N TYR A 349 16.28 26.49 25.50
CA TYR A 349 16.02 26.33 26.94
C TYR A 349 16.98 25.30 27.54
N VAL A 350 17.94 25.77 28.34
CA VAL A 350 18.92 24.91 29.05
C VAL A 350 18.49 24.70 30.50
N THR A 351 18.14 23.46 30.84
CA THR A 351 17.62 23.06 32.15
C THR A 351 18.70 22.40 33.01
N MET A 352 19.52 23.24 33.63
CA MET A 352 20.59 22.83 34.56
C MET A 352 20.07 21.86 35.64
N PRO A 353 20.83 20.82 36.01
CA PRO A 353 20.44 19.93 37.11
C PRO A 353 20.49 20.68 38.45
N THR A 354 19.50 20.43 39.31
CA THR A 354 19.27 21.19 40.55
C THR A 354 20.48 21.22 41.51
N SER A 355 21.37 20.23 41.46
CA SER A 355 22.64 20.25 42.21
C SER A 355 23.44 21.55 41.97
N LEU A 356 23.49 22.03 40.72
CA LEU A 356 24.20 23.25 40.32
C LEU A 356 23.39 24.54 40.57
N GLN A 357 22.16 24.44 41.08
CA GLN A 357 21.38 25.61 41.51
C GLN A 357 21.71 25.97 42.96
N ASN A 358 21.90 24.98 43.83
CA ASN A 358 22.34 25.20 45.21
C ASN A 358 23.74 25.86 45.25
N GLU A 359 24.67 25.40 44.40
CA GLU A 359 26.02 26.00 44.27
C GLU A 359 26.03 27.46 43.78
N ARG A 360 24.90 27.98 43.25
CA ARG A 360 24.77 29.38 42.83
C ARG A 360 24.32 30.32 43.95
N GLU A 361 23.69 29.82 45.01
CA GLU A 361 23.33 30.66 46.17
C GLU A 361 24.59 31.09 46.95
N ASP A 362 25.67 30.31 46.85
CA ASP A 362 26.99 30.60 47.43
C ASP A 362 27.92 31.47 46.53
N GLN A 363 27.50 31.86 45.32
CA GLN A 363 28.36 32.55 44.32
C GLN A 363 27.81 33.89 43.80
N SER A 364 27.45 34.80 44.71
CA SER A 364 26.98 36.16 44.37
C SER A 364 27.94 36.97 43.49
N THR A 365 29.25 36.85 43.71
CA THR A 365 30.30 37.60 43.00
C THR A 365 30.37 37.33 41.50
N VAL A 366 30.06 36.10 41.07
CA VAL A 366 30.04 35.72 39.65
C VAL A 366 28.86 36.38 38.93
N GLN A 367 27.76 36.63 39.63
CA GLN A 367 26.58 37.26 39.06
C GLN A 367 26.79 38.77 38.78
N GLU A 368 27.57 39.46 39.63
CA GLU A 368 27.98 40.86 39.38
C GLU A 368 28.98 40.97 38.21
N LEU A 369 29.89 40.02 38.06
CA LEU A 369 30.81 39.94 36.91
C LEU A 369 30.07 39.74 35.57
N VAL A 370 29.03 38.89 35.54
CA VAL A 370 28.21 38.71 34.33
C VAL A 370 27.37 39.95 34.01
N GLN A 371 26.83 40.65 35.01
CA GLN A 371 26.08 41.88 34.80
C GLN A 371 26.97 43.04 34.31
N SER A 372 28.18 43.19 34.88
CA SER A 372 29.13 44.22 34.45
C SER A 372 29.67 43.97 33.04
N ALA A 373 30.00 42.73 32.68
CA ALA A 373 30.41 42.35 31.33
C ALA A 373 29.34 42.70 30.27
N GLY A 374 28.05 42.53 30.60
CA GLY A 374 26.94 42.91 29.72
C GLY A 374 26.79 44.42 29.47
N GLY A 375 27.35 45.28 30.34
CA GLY A 375 27.37 46.73 30.13
C GLY A 375 28.43 47.19 29.14
N ILE A 376 29.58 46.50 29.08
CA ILE A 376 30.74 46.88 28.27
C ILE A 376 30.45 46.70 26.77
N THR A 377 29.81 45.59 26.39
CA THR A 377 29.45 45.31 24.99
C THR A 377 28.39 46.27 24.45
N ALA A 378 27.47 46.74 25.30
CA ALA A 378 26.46 47.73 24.92
C ALA A 378 27.10 49.10 24.60
N GLN A 379 28.15 49.51 25.33
CA GLN A 379 28.90 50.74 25.05
C GLN A 379 29.71 50.63 23.75
N LEU A 380 30.32 49.47 23.47
CA LEU A 380 31.02 49.23 22.20
C LEU A 380 30.07 49.36 21.00
N ASN A 381 28.87 48.79 21.09
CA ASN A 381 27.91 48.81 19.99
C ASN A 381 27.30 50.20 19.70
N GLN A 382 27.33 51.11 20.68
CA GLN A 382 26.86 52.50 20.47
C GLN A 382 27.87 53.38 19.73
N SER A 383 29.17 53.04 19.70
CA SER A 383 30.19 53.86 19.02
C SER A 383 30.35 53.55 17.53
N ILE A 384 29.65 52.53 17.01
CA ILE A 384 29.77 52.08 15.61
C ILE A 384 29.02 52.97 14.61
N ASN A 385 27.98 53.70 15.05
CA ASN A 385 27.10 54.45 14.16
C ASN A 385 27.24 55.98 14.32
N ILE A 386 28.17 56.62 13.61
CA ILE A 386 28.05 58.03 13.13
C ILE A 386 29.20 58.44 12.16
N ILE A 387 28.80 58.89 10.95
CA ILE A 387 29.51 59.78 9.99
C ILE A 387 30.68 59.26 9.12
N ASP A 388 30.50 59.47 7.80
CA ASP A 388 31.42 59.64 6.66
C ASP A 388 32.56 58.65 6.32
N GLY A 389 32.25 57.79 5.34
CA GLY A 389 32.76 58.08 3.99
C GLY A 389 34.15 57.56 3.59
N LYS A 390 34.88 56.85 4.46
CA LYS A 390 36.10 56.12 4.07
C LYS A 390 36.16 54.73 4.69
N ALA A 391 36.20 53.70 3.84
CA ALA A 391 36.47 52.33 4.26
C ALA A 391 37.86 52.24 4.92
N ARG A 392 37.94 51.54 6.05
CA ARG A 392 39.21 51.15 6.69
C ARG A 392 39.45 49.65 6.51
N ARG A 393 40.71 49.27 6.33
CA ARG A 393 41.13 47.86 6.30
C ARG A 393 40.99 47.24 7.71
N PRO A 394 40.77 45.93 7.83
CA PRO A 394 40.85 45.24 9.12
C PRO A 394 42.27 45.37 9.70
N VAL A 395 42.37 45.27 11.03
CA VAL A 395 43.64 45.26 11.77
C VAL A 395 43.95 43.83 12.16
N GLU A 396 45.09 43.32 11.71
CA GLU A 396 45.64 42.04 12.16
C GLU A 396 46.31 42.25 13.53
N PHE A 397 46.10 41.33 14.47
CA PHE A 397 46.85 41.28 15.72
C PHE A 397 48.13 40.50 15.48
N LYS A 398 49.27 41.09 15.86
CA LYS A 398 50.54 40.37 16.04
C LYS A 398 50.73 40.11 17.53
N ASP A 399 51.05 38.87 17.87
CA ASP A 399 51.69 38.54 19.13
C ASP A 399 53.21 38.64 18.94
N GLU A 400 53.89 39.37 19.82
CA GLU A 400 55.36 39.43 19.89
C GLU A 400 55.83 38.79 21.21
N ILE A 401 57.00 38.16 21.18
CA ILE A 401 57.55 37.35 22.27
C ILE A 401 58.55 38.20 23.07
N GLU A 402 58.49 38.13 24.40
CA GLU A 402 59.61 38.51 25.28
C GLU A 402 60.23 37.26 25.93
N GLU A 403 61.56 37.24 26.01
CA GLU A 403 62.34 36.12 26.54
C GLU A 403 62.53 36.22 28.07
N GLY A 404 62.71 35.07 28.72
CA GLY A 404 63.07 34.96 30.14
C GLY A 404 63.80 33.65 30.42
N ASP A 405 65.06 33.76 30.82
CA ASP A 405 66.01 32.66 31.06
C ASP A 405 66.06 32.27 32.54
N ASP A 406 66.26 30.97 32.85
CA ASP A 406 66.99 30.49 34.05
C ASP A 406 67.16 28.94 34.12
N SER A 407 68.40 28.48 33.94
CA SER A 407 69.09 27.39 34.68
C SER A 407 68.71 25.88 34.56
N ASN A 408 69.64 25.12 33.98
CA ASN A 408 70.26 23.81 34.33
C ASN A 408 69.60 22.77 35.29
N ASP A 409 69.69 21.47 34.96
CA ASP A 409 70.75 20.55 35.49
C ASP A 409 70.75 19.11 34.86
N ASN A 410 71.96 18.66 34.49
CA ASN A 410 72.65 17.33 34.38
C ASN A 410 71.92 15.99 34.78
N GLU A 411 72.33 14.74 34.42
CA GLU A 411 73.53 14.08 33.79
C GLU A 411 73.22 12.59 33.36
N ASP A 412 74.11 11.93 32.57
CA ASP A 412 74.47 10.49 32.25
C ASP A 412 73.62 9.27 32.78
N ASP A 413 73.52 8.02 32.22
CA ASP A 413 74.03 7.17 31.08
C ASP A 413 72.95 6.04 30.78
N GLU A 414 73.00 4.91 30.01
CA GLU A 414 73.96 4.04 29.28
C GLU A 414 73.27 3.39 28.03
N GLU A 415 74.01 2.64 27.20
CA GLU A 415 73.60 2.00 25.94
C GLU A 415 72.61 0.78 26.05
N LYS A 416 71.75 0.58 25.03
CA LYS A 416 71.94 -0.48 23.99
C LYS A 416 70.84 -0.57 22.91
N ASN A 417 71.26 -1.04 21.73
CA ASN A 417 70.54 -1.13 20.44
C ASN A 417 69.43 -2.21 20.45
N ASP A 418 68.42 -2.23 19.56
CA ASP A 418 68.51 -2.36 18.09
C ASP A 418 67.29 -1.81 17.31
N MET A 419 67.56 -1.20 16.15
CA MET A 419 66.80 -1.19 14.86
C MET A 419 65.29 -0.85 14.84
N SER A 420 64.76 0.01 13.94
CA SER A 420 65.38 0.86 12.89
C SER A 420 64.35 1.83 12.26
N GLU A 421 64.79 3.03 11.91
CA GLU A 421 64.24 3.94 10.86
C GLU A 421 62.76 4.39 10.95
N GLU A 422 62.56 5.57 11.54
CA GLU A 422 61.65 6.62 11.03
C GLU A 422 62.47 7.93 10.86
N ASN A 423 61.84 8.97 10.29
CA ASN A 423 62.27 10.39 10.28
C ASN A 423 63.47 10.78 9.36
N GLU A 424 63.58 12.01 8.83
CA GLU A 424 62.80 13.25 9.05
C GLU A 424 62.87 14.21 7.83
N GLU A 425 61.76 14.92 7.54
CA GLU A 425 61.68 16.38 7.24
C GLU A 425 62.38 17.03 5.99
N GLU A 426 62.10 18.29 5.53
CA GLU A 426 61.27 19.41 6.04
C GLU A 426 60.82 20.47 4.95
N ILE A 427 59.79 21.30 5.27
CA ILE A 427 59.38 22.67 4.77
C ILE A 427 59.03 22.97 3.25
N PRO A 428 58.44 24.16 2.86
CA PRO A 428 57.09 24.12 2.24
C PRO A 428 56.79 25.16 1.09
N THR A 429 55.48 25.43 0.89
CA THR A 429 54.82 26.66 0.32
C THR A 429 55.14 27.14 -1.10
N GLU A 430 54.08 27.40 -1.88
CA GLU A 430 53.59 28.79 -2.08
C GLU A 430 52.13 28.85 -2.59
N LYS A 431 51.63 30.04 -2.98
CA LYS A 431 50.22 30.33 -3.33
C LYS A 431 49.98 30.47 -4.84
N MET A 432 48.69 30.57 -5.18
CA MET A 432 48.11 31.04 -6.44
C MET A 432 48.95 32.09 -7.20
N GLU A 433 49.06 31.94 -8.52
CA GLU A 433 48.33 32.82 -9.45
C GLU A 433 48.19 32.14 -10.84
N GLU A 434 47.56 32.83 -11.79
CA GLU A 434 47.16 32.30 -13.10
C GLU A 434 48.30 32.38 -14.15
N GLU A 435 48.33 31.47 -15.14
CA GLU A 435 48.14 31.87 -16.54
C GLU A 435 47.89 30.67 -17.49
N LYS A 436 48.01 30.89 -18.81
CA LYS A 436 47.49 30.05 -19.91
C LYS A 436 48.59 29.14 -20.50
N GLU A 437 48.40 28.73 -21.76
CA GLU A 437 49.31 27.95 -22.62
C GLU A 437 49.35 26.44 -22.33
N GLU A 438 49.40 25.54 -23.32
CA GLU A 438 49.09 25.69 -24.75
C GLU A 438 48.60 24.36 -25.35
N ALA A 439 48.21 24.36 -26.63
CA ALA A 439 47.74 23.16 -27.33
C ALA A 439 48.91 22.24 -27.73
N GLY A 440 49.38 21.41 -26.79
CA GLY A 440 50.39 20.39 -27.06
C GLY A 440 49.86 19.23 -27.91
N GLU A 441 50.28 19.15 -29.18
CA GLU A 441 50.13 17.94 -29.99
C GLU A 441 50.92 16.78 -29.37
N ILE A 442 50.30 15.59 -29.32
CA ILE A 442 50.98 14.35 -28.89
C ILE A 442 51.33 13.55 -30.14
N GLU A 443 52.62 13.54 -30.49
CA GLU A 443 53.14 12.70 -31.57
C GLU A 443 52.94 11.20 -31.29
N TYR A 444 52.82 10.42 -32.35
CA TYR A 444 52.59 8.98 -32.29
C TYR A 444 53.87 8.22 -31.88
N ALA A 445 53.90 7.71 -30.65
CA ALA A 445 54.84 6.67 -30.22
C ALA A 445 54.15 5.29 -30.27
N GLU A 446 54.57 4.44 -31.22
CA GLU A 446 54.06 3.06 -31.35
C GLU A 446 54.72 2.10 -30.34
N GLU A 447 54.19 2.01 -29.12
CA GLU A 447 54.37 0.83 -28.26
C GLU A 447 53.02 0.27 -27.81
N GLY A 448 52.89 -1.07 -27.86
CA GLY A 448 51.59 -1.75 -27.83
C GLY A 448 50.90 -1.74 -26.47
N LEU A 449 49.62 -1.32 -26.45
CA LEU A 449 48.73 -1.40 -25.29
C LEU A 449 47.68 -2.49 -25.47
N ASP A 450 47.35 -3.20 -24.39
CA ASP A 450 46.43 -4.33 -24.42
C ASP A 450 44.97 -3.94 -24.71
N ALA A 451 44.27 -4.81 -25.45
CA ALA A 451 42.87 -4.63 -25.87
C ALA A 451 41.84 -4.59 -24.72
N GLU A 452 42.26 -4.75 -23.47
CA GLU A 452 41.43 -4.43 -22.29
C GLU A 452 41.48 -2.94 -21.92
N ASP A 453 42.63 -2.29 -22.08
CA ASP A 453 42.78 -0.86 -21.76
C ASP A 453 42.21 0.02 -22.87
N GLU A 454 42.21 -0.44 -24.13
CA GLU A 454 41.39 0.16 -25.18
C GLU A 454 39.89 0.12 -24.84
N LYS A 455 39.37 -1.02 -24.34
CA LYS A 455 37.97 -1.11 -23.90
C LYS A 455 37.68 -0.18 -22.73
N LYS A 456 38.61 -0.02 -21.78
CA LYS A 456 38.48 0.95 -20.67
C LYS A 456 38.49 2.39 -21.20
N LYS A 457 39.43 2.77 -22.08
CA LYS A 457 39.48 4.08 -22.74
C LYS A 457 38.20 4.37 -23.53
N TRP A 458 37.74 3.44 -24.37
CA TRP A 458 36.52 3.60 -25.17
C TRP A 458 35.26 3.66 -24.30
N GLY A 459 35.23 2.89 -23.20
CA GLY A 459 34.21 2.99 -22.16
C GLY A 459 34.16 4.38 -21.51
N MET A 460 35.33 4.93 -21.12
CA MET A 460 35.43 6.28 -20.56
C MET A 460 35.03 7.37 -21.57
N ILE A 461 35.43 7.26 -22.84
CA ILE A 461 35.01 8.19 -23.90
C ILE A 461 33.50 8.13 -24.11
N LYS A 462 32.91 6.93 -24.14
CA LYS A 462 31.45 6.74 -24.25
C LYS A 462 30.70 7.26 -23.03
N LEU A 463 31.24 7.10 -21.82
CA LEU A 463 30.70 7.66 -20.58
C LEU A 463 30.79 9.20 -20.57
N LYS A 464 31.91 9.78 -21.01
CA LYS A 464 32.08 11.24 -21.10
C LYS A 464 31.09 11.83 -22.09
N LYS A 465 31.07 11.37 -23.35
CA LYS A 465 30.07 11.80 -24.36
C LYS A 465 28.62 11.62 -23.89
N ARG A 466 28.32 10.57 -23.12
CA ARG A 466 26.97 10.35 -22.53
C ARG A 466 26.64 11.35 -21.41
N ARG A 467 27.62 11.79 -20.61
CA ARG A 467 27.43 12.83 -19.58
C ARG A 467 27.29 14.21 -20.22
N ASP A 468 28.13 14.51 -21.21
CA ASP A 468 28.11 15.78 -21.94
C ASP A 468 26.75 15.95 -22.67
N LEU A 469 26.32 14.94 -23.44
CA LEU A 469 25.00 14.89 -24.09
C LEU A 469 23.83 14.95 -23.08
N MET A 470 23.98 14.35 -21.90
CA MET A 470 22.94 14.39 -20.87
C MET A 470 22.86 15.75 -20.17
N LYS A 471 23.95 16.52 -20.14
CA LYS A 471 23.94 17.93 -19.75
C LYS A 471 23.21 18.75 -20.82
N GLU A 472 23.62 18.62 -22.08
CA GLU A 472 23.01 19.28 -23.26
C GLU A 472 21.49 19.06 -23.38
N ILE A 473 20.98 17.86 -23.05
CA ILE A 473 19.54 17.52 -23.07
C ILE A 473 18.73 18.19 -21.93
N TYR A 474 19.35 18.53 -20.80
CA TYR A 474 18.66 19.06 -19.60
C TYR A 474 19.02 20.49 -19.24
N GLU A 475 20.09 21.03 -19.83
CA GLU A 475 20.48 22.43 -19.74
C GLU A 475 19.68 23.21 -20.79
N GLU A 476 18.37 23.38 -20.54
CA GLU A 476 17.54 24.33 -21.27
C GLU A 476 18.19 25.71 -21.15
N VAL A 477 18.93 26.10 -22.19
CA VAL A 477 19.46 27.46 -22.33
C VAL A 477 18.25 28.38 -22.30
N SER A 478 18.10 29.11 -21.20
CA SER A 478 17.13 30.19 -21.13
C SER A 478 17.61 31.30 -22.07
N VAL A 479 17.22 31.20 -23.34
CA VAL A 479 17.32 32.26 -24.33
C VAL A 479 16.38 33.36 -23.84
N LYS A 480 16.88 34.16 -22.91
CA LYS A 480 16.39 35.51 -22.74
C LYS A 480 16.78 36.26 -24.00
N GLU A 481 15.79 36.79 -24.68
CA GLU A 481 15.98 37.87 -25.64
C GLU A 481 16.34 39.13 -24.84
N GLU A 482 17.59 39.22 -24.38
CA GLU A 482 18.17 40.49 -23.93
C GLU A 482 18.55 41.26 -25.20
N GLU A 483 17.68 42.19 -25.62
CA GLU A 483 17.95 43.13 -26.72
C GLU A 483 19.16 44.02 -26.37
N SER A 484 20.34 43.63 -26.87
CA SER A 484 21.56 44.43 -26.79
C SER A 484 22.03 44.80 -28.21
N ASP A 485 21.66 46.01 -28.64
CA ASP A 485 22.19 46.62 -29.86
C ASP A 485 23.67 46.99 -29.66
N ASP A 486 24.59 46.13 -30.09
CA ASP A 486 26.03 46.45 -30.23
C ASP A 486 26.62 45.78 -31.49
N ASP A 487 26.60 46.52 -32.61
CA ASP A 487 27.19 46.14 -33.90
C ASP A 487 28.75 46.23 -33.87
N ASP A 488 29.48 45.20 -33.40
CA ASP A 488 30.91 45.00 -33.75
C ASP A 488 31.50 43.62 -33.32
N ASP A 489 31.50 42.60 -34.19
CA ASP A 489 32.47 41.48 -34.18
C ASP A 489 32.69 40.90 -35.60
N LEU A 490 33.02 41.78 -36.56
CA LEU A 490 33.00 41.51 -38.01
C LEU A 490 34.19 40.66 -38.55
N LEU A 491 34.92 39.94 -37.69
CA LEU A 491 36.15 39.22 -38.05
C LEU A 491 36.30 37.83 -37.40
N ARG A 492 35.47 36.87 -37.83
CA ARG A 492 35.79 35.44 -37.74
C ARG A 492 35.78 34.80 -39.14
N PRO A 493 36.77 33.97 -39.49
CA PRO A 493 36.80 33.33 -40.80
C PRO A 493 35.65 32.34 -40.93
N VAL A 494 34.91 32.42 -42.03
CA VAL A 494 33.85 31.46 -42.35
C VAL A 494 34.49 30.12 -42.74
N ALA A 495 34.70 29.26 -41.75
CA ALA A 495 34.73 27.83 -41.99
C ALA A 495 33.35 27.39 -42.48
N GLU A 496 33.31 26.54 -43.52
CA GLU A 496 32.06 26.08 -44.13
C GLU A 496 31.32 25.10 -43.20
N HIS A 497 30.64 25.65 -42.19
CA HIS A 497 29.50 24.98 -41.59
C HIS A 497 28.44 24.81 -42.67
N SER A 498 28.31 23.59 -43.19
CA SER A 498 27.12 23.19 -43.94
C SER A 498 25.90 23.48 -43.07
N ASN A 499 25.01 24.35 -43.54
CA ASN A 499 23.78 24.73 -42.84
C ASN A 499 22.78 23.56 -42.80
N ASN A 500 23.09 22.56 -41.98
CA ASN A 500 22.07 21.86 -41.24
C ASN A 500 21.62 22.82 -40.14
N GLU A 501 20.75 23.77 -40.50
CA GLU A 501 19.81 24.31 -39.54
C GLU A 501 19.16 23.09 -38.88
N LEU A 502 19.32 22.96 -37.56
CA LEU A 502 18.61 21.95 -36.78
C LEU A 502 17.15 22.41 -36.66
N ASP A 503 16.45 22.30 -37.77
CA ASP A 503 15.00 22.28 -37.83
C ASP A 503 14.53 21.39 -36.69
N LEU A 504 13.64 21.92 -35.84
CA LEU A 504 13.02 21.18 -34.75
C LEU A 504 12.00 20.21 -35.34
N GLU A 505 12.52 19.19 -36.04
CA GLU A 505 11.82 18.19 -36.84
C GLU A 505 10.71 17.55 -36.01
N ASP A 506 9.50 18.04 -36.26
CA ASP A 506 8.28 17.62 -35.60
C ASP A 506 8.14 16.09 -35.64
N ASN A 507 7.94 15.47 -34.47
CA ASN A 507 7.86 14.01 -34.29
C ASN A 507 6.62 13.39 -34.99
N SER A 508 5.86 14.19 -35.76
CA SER A 508 4.87 13.75 -36.73
C SER A 508 5.46 13.16 -38.02
N LYS A 509 6.71 13.50 -38.39
CA LYS A 509 7.42 13.00 -39.58
C LYS A 509 7.93 11.57 -39.38
N VAL A 510 7.05 10.57 -39.53
CA VAL A 510 7.42 9.14 -39.45
C VAL A 510 7.94 8.62 -40.80
N TYR A 511 8.98 9.28 -41.33
CA TYR A 511 9.72 8.86 -42.52
C TYR A 511 11.22 8.94 -42.23
N TRP A 512 11.91 7.81 -42.35
CA TRP A 512 13.36 7.81 -42.48
C TRP A 512 13.69 8.36 -43.88
N GLU A 513 14.70 9.21 -44.01
CA GLU A 513 15.11 9.67 -45.34
C GLU A 513 15.57 8.50 -46.21
N ASP A 514 15.09 8.44 -47.46
CA ASP A 514 15.51 7.42 -48.44
C ASP A 514 17.04 7.44 -48.68
N ASN A 515 17.68 8.58 -48.44
CA ASN A 515 19.14 8.78 -48.41
C ASN A 515 19.87 7.75 -47.51
N VAL A 516 19.26 7.34 -46.39
CA VAL A 516 19.85 6.36 -45.47
C VAL A 516 19.99 5.00 -46.15
N LEU A 517 18.96 4.55 -46.88
CA LEU A 517 18.99 3.29 -47.63
C LEU A 517 20.06 3.35 -48.75
N ASP A 518 20.12 4.48 -49.46
CA ASP A 518 21.09 4.69 -50.54
C ASP A 518 22.54 4.73 -50.01
N SER A 519 22.77 5.24 -48.81
CA SER A 519 24.08 5.23 -48.12
C SER A 519 24.48 3.84 -47.60
N LEU A 520 23.50 3.01 -47.19
CA LEU A 520 23.72 1.62 -46.80
C LEU A 520 24.06 0.72 -47.99
N ILE A 521 23.52 1.03 -49.19
CA ILE A 521 23.80 0.29 -50.42
C ILE A 521 25.15 0.69 -51.04
N LYS A 522 25.60 1.94 -50.87
CA LYS A 522 26.85 2.46 -51.48
C LYS A 522 28.13 2.19 -50.69
N ASN A 523 28.02 2.02 -49.37
CA ASN A 523 29.16 1.74 -48.50
C ASN A 523 29.13 0.26 -48.10
N GLU A 524 30.25 -0.46 -48.18
CA GLU A 524 30.37 -1.90 -47.85
C GLU A 524 30.34 -2.17 -46.32
N VAL A 525 29.37 -1.57 -45.62
CA VAL A 525 29.16 -1.66 -44.15
C VAL A 525 28.54 -3.00 -43.75
N ASP A 526 28.17 -3.83 -44.73
CA ASP A 526 27.65 -5.19 -44.57
C ASP A 526 28.47 -6.03 -43.58
N GLU A 527 29.80 -5.95 -43.56
CA GLU A 527 30.59 -6.72 -42.57
C GLU A 527 30.34 -6.27 -41.11
N ASN A 528 30.01 -5.00 -40.87
CA ASN A 528 29.72 -4.49 -39.53
C ASN A 528 28.26 -4.70 -39.12
N ILE A 529 27.35 -4.71 -40.09
CA ILE A 529 25.93 -5.02 -39.87
C ILE A 529 25.73 -6.54 -39.71
N ALA A 530 26.40 -7.38 -40.50
CA ALA A 530 26.35 -8.84 -40.42
C ALA A 530 26.83 -9.38 -39.05
N LYS A 531 27.70 -8.65 -38.34
CA LYS A 531 28.11 -8.97 -36.95
C LYS A 531 26.94 -8.92 -35.96
N HIS A 532 25.83 -8.25 -36.29
CA HIS A 532 24.58 -8.29 -35.51
C HIS A 532 23.62 -9.41 -35.97
N PHE A 533 23.76 -9.95 -37.18
CA PHE A 533 22.91 -11.01 -37.74
C PHE A 533 23.42 -12.42 -37.41
N VAL A 534 23.52 -12.76 -36.13
CA VAL A 534 23.99 -14.08 -35.66
C VAL A 534 22.81 -15.01 -35.33
N SER A 535 21.98 -15.32 -36.33
CA SER A 535 21.11 -16.52 -36.33
C SER A 535 20.66 -16.88 -37.76
N LYS A 536 20.60 -18.18 -38.08
CA LYS A 536 20.35 -18.78 -39.43
C LYS A 536 21.14 -18.15 -40.59
N SER A 537 22.01 -18.94 -41.22
CA SER A 537 22.67 -18.59 -42.49
C SER A 537 21.67 -18.58 -43.65
N MET A 538 20.92 -17.50 -43.81
CA MET A 538 20.08 -17.26 -44.98
C MET A 538 20.96 -16.98 -46.20
N ARG A 539 20.97 -17.90 -47.16
CA ARG A 539 21.37 -17.61 -48.54
C ARG A 539 20.11 -17.44 -49.38
N ILE A 540 19.98 -16.28 -50.01
CA ILE A 540 18.95 -16.07 -51.03
C ILE A 540 19.42 -16.78 -52.30
N VAL A 541 18.59 -17.71 -52.80
CA VAL A 541 18.69 -18.29 -54.14
C VAL A 541 17.24 -18.42 -54.64
N ASP A 542 16.91 -17.65 -55.68
CA ASP A 542 15.68 -17.69 -56.47
C ASP A 542 14.34 -17.88 -55.71
N ASP A 543 13.92 -16.85 -54.96
CA ASP A 543 12.53 -16.52 -54.59
C ASP A 543 11.61 -17.63 -54.02
N MET A 544 12.16 -18.68 -53.39
CA MET A 544 11.39 -19.67 -52.63
C MET A 544 11.87 -19.84 -51.18
N ILE A 545 11.04 -19.39 -50.23
CA ILE A 545 11.18 -19.75 -48.81
C ILE A 545 10.58 -21.15 -48.62
N VAL A 546 11.42 -22.14 -48.30
CA VAL A 546 11.00 -23.51 -47.99
C VAL A 546 11.57 -23.92 -46.63
N ASP A 547 10.74 -23.87 -45.59
CA ASP A 547 11.01 -24.60 -44.35
C ASP A 547 10.81 -26.10 -44.61
N MET A 548 11.89 -26.89 -44.50
CA MET A 548 11.87 -28.33 -44.73
C MET A 548 12.20 -29.09 -43.44
N ASP A 549 11.16 -29.41 -42.66
CA ASP A 549 11.23 -30.28 -41.48
C ASP A 549 11.59 -31.72 -41.89
N VAL A 550 12.88 -31.99 -42.11
CA VAL A 550 13.38 -33.35 -42.37
C VAL A 550 13.40 -34.16 -41.07
N LYS A 551 12.41 -35.03 -40.91
CA LYS A 551 12.47 -36.12 -39.94
C LYS A 551 13.20 -37.31 -40.53
N GLU A 552 14.38 -37.61 -40.00
CA GLU A 552 15.04 -38.90 -40.22
C GLU A 552 15.19 -39.65 -38.89
N GLU A 553 14.32 -40.66 -38.69
CA GLU A 553 14.61 -41.78 -37.82
C GLU A 553 15.41 -42.80 -38.65
N MET A 554 16.72 -42.87 -38.45
CA MET A 554 17.54 -44.01 -38.90
C MET A 554 18.49 -44.44 -37.79
N SER A 555 18.62 -45.75 -37.62
CA SER A 555 19.49 -46.39 -36.64
C SER A 555 20.91 -46.54 -37.15
N GLU A 556 21.89 -46.21 -36.31
CA GLU A 556 23.25 -46.74 -36.41
C GLU A 556 23.22 -48.25 -36.13
N ASP A 557 24.01 -49.02 -36.89
CA ASP A 557 24.54 -50.35 -36.54
C ASP A 557 25.73 -50.65 -37.51
N ASP A 558 26.54 -51.66 -37.18
CA ASP A 558 27.64 -52.26 -37.96
C ASP A 558 28.96 -51.45 -38.18
N ASP A 559 29.78 -51.47 -37.12
CA ASP A 559 31.11 -52.12 -37.06
C ASP A 559 32.42 -51.54 -37.68
N HIS A 560 33.43 -51.55 -36.78
CA HIS A 560 34.85 -51.84 -36.98
C HIS A 560 35.63 -51.24 -38.19
N LEU A 561 36.48 -50.26 -37.88
CA LEU A 561 37.80 -50.15 -38.52
C LEU A 561 38.88 -49.56 -37.58
N ASP A 562 39.38 -50.40 -36.68
CA ASP A 562 40.77 -50.26 -36.22
C ASP A 562 41.67 -50.67 -37.39
N ASP A 563 42.30 -49.73 -38.10
CA ASP A 563 43.52 -50.05 -38.84
C ASP A 563 44.41 -48.83 -39.15
N LEU A 564 45.66 -48.93 -38.68
CA LEU A 564 46.89 -48.22 -39.05
C LEU A 564 46.82 -46.71 -39.37
N ILE A 565 47.35 -45.93 -38.42
CA ILE A 565 48.30 -44.86 -38.76
C ILE A 565 49.45 -45.51 -39.57
N LYS A 566 49.61 -45.12 -40.83
CA LYS A 566 50.76 -45.46 -41.67
C LYS A 566 51.42 -44.17 -42.15
N ILE A 567 52.65 -43.95 -41.69
CA ILE A 567 53.51 -42.85 -42.15
C ILE A 567 54.61 -43.49 -42.98
N GLU A 568 54.56 -43.29 -44.30
CA GLU A 568 55.70 -43.52 -45.18
C GLU A 568 55.89 -42.25 -46.03
N ASN A 569 57.14 -41.80 -46.15
CA ASN A 569 57.60 -40.76 -47.07
C ASN A 569 56.90 -39.38 -47.03
N GLY A 570 56.50 -38.93 -45.84
CA GLY A 570 56.92 -37.59 -45.41
C GLY A 570 56.19 -36.34 -45.93
N GLU A 571 54.94 -36.38 -46.37
CA GLU A 571 54.09 -35.18 -46.37
C GLU A 571 52.59 -35.51 -46.25
N VAL A 572 51.91 -34.99 -45.21
CA VAL A 572 50.43 -34.96 -45.11
C VAL A 572 49.98 -33.64 -44.51
N LYS A 573 49.32 -32.81 -45.32
CA LYS A 573 48.68 -31.55 -44.89
C LYS A 573 47.27 -31.84 -44.37
N ILE A 574 46.86 -31.17 -43.28
CA ILE A 574 45.49 -30.70 -42.93
C ILE A 574 45.52 -30.17 -41.48
N GLN A 575 45.19 -28.88 -41.29
CA GLN A 575 44.85 -28.32 -39.96
C GLN A 575 43.70 -27.29 -39.96
N GLU A 576 43.14 -26.89 -41.11
CA GLU A 576 42.04 -25.92 -41.14
C GLU A 576 40.69 -26.52 -40.71
N GLU A 577 40.39 -27.76 -41.10
CA GLU A 577 39.16 -28.45 -40.67
C GLU A 577 39.10 -28.63 -39.15
N LYS A 578 40.26 -28.84 -38.49
CA LYS A 578 40.32 -28.96 -37.03
C LYS A 578 39.95 -27.65 -36.33
N LYS A 579 40.43 -26.50 -36.82
CA LYS A 579 40.00 -25.19 -36.29
C LYS A 579 38.50 -24.96 -36.51
N LYS A 580 37.98 -25.27 -37.70
CA LYS A 580 36.54 -25.12 -37.98
C LYS A 580 35.68 -26.05 -37.10
N LYS A 581 36.02 -27.33 -36.97
CA LYS A 581 35.31 -28.28 -36.09
C LYS A 581 35.37 -27.83 -34.62
N ILE A 582 36.55 -27.51 -34.07
CA ILE A 582 36.68 -27.02 -32.69
C ILE A 582 35.90 -25.72 -32.45
N SER A 583 35.83 -24.81 -33.43
CA SER A 583 35.02 -23.59 -33.31
C SER A 583 33.52 -23.86 -33.35
N LYS A 584 33.09 -24.90 -34.08
CA LYS A 584 31.69 -25.31 -34.19
C LYS A 584 31.24 -26.10 -32.97
N GLU A 585 32.06 -27.05 -32.50
CA GLU A 585 31.90 -27.75 -31.23
C GLU A 585 31.83 -26.78 -30.05
N LYS A 586 32.68 -25.74 -30.01
CA LYS A 586 32.61 -24.71 -28.96
C LYS A 586 31.35 -23.84 -29.05
N LYS A 587 30.86 -23.51 -30.25
CA LYS A 587 29.58 -22.79 -30.39
C LYS A 587 28.38 -23.66 -30.02
N GLU A 588 28.34 -24.90 -30.46
CA GLU A 588 27.29 -25.87 -30.12
C GLU A 588 27.33 -26.24 -28.63
N GLN A 589 28.50 -26.18 -27.98
CA GLN A 589 28.64 -26.24 -26.53
C GLN A 589 28.12 -24.97 -25.84
N GLN A 590 28.42 -23.76 -26.32
CA GLN A 590 27.91 -22.52 -25.70
C GLN A 590 26.40 -22.35 -25.88
N GLU A 591 25.88 -22.52 -27.09
CA GLU A 591 24.43 -22.50 -27.40
C GLU A 591 23.71 -23.64 -26.64
N GLY A 592 24.35 -24.82 -26.52
CA GLY A 592 23.85 -25.93 -25.71
C GLY A 592 23.90 -25.69 -24.19
N GLU A 593 24.91 -25.00 -23.66
CA GLU A 593 25.03 -24.70 -22.22
C GLU A 593 24.02 -23.65 -21.75
N GLU A 594 23.58 -22.73 -22.62
CA GLU A 594 22.50 -21.78 -22.32
C GLU A 594 21.12 -22.46 -22.32
N GLU A 595 20.80 -23.35 -23.26
CA GLU A 595 19.50 -24.04 -23.28
C GLU A 595 19.41 -25.24 -22.30
N THR A 596 20.48 -25.99 -22.07
CA THR A 596 20.42 -27.24 -21.28
C THR A 596 20.66 -27.08 -19.77
N ASN A 597 21.07 -25.90 -19.30
CA ASN A 597 21.21 -25.63 -17.86
C ASN A 597 19.88 -25.73 -17.09
N THR A 598 18.74 -25.49 -17.75
CA THR A 598 17.40 -25.73 -17.18
C THR A 598 16.95 -27.19 -17.31
N ASN A 599 17.67 -28.10 -16.67
CA ASN A 599 17.36 -29.54 -16.64
C ASN A 599 16.04 -29.83 -15.85
N PRO A 600 14.88 -30.09 -16.50
CA PRO A 600 13.57 -29.97 -15.84
C PRO A 600 13.23 -31.08 -14.82
N PHE A 601 14.13 -32.04 -14.62
CA PHE A 601 13.95 -33.20 -13.76
C PHE A 601 14.80 -33.15 -12.47
N TRP A 602 15.82 -32.29 -12.43
CA TRP A 602 16.68 -32.10 -11.25
C TRP A 602 16.37 -30.80 -10.50
N ASP A 603 15.73 -29.84 -11.15
CA ASP A 603 15.30 -28.57 -10.55
C ASP A 603 14.03 -28.73 -9.68
N HIS A 604 14.19 -29.47 -8.57
CA HIS A 604 13.10 -29.78 -7.65
C HIS A 604 12.81 -28.58 -6.72
N GLU A 605 11.74 -27.85 -7.06
CA GLU A 605 10.99 -26.94 -6.18
C GLU A 605 11.55 -25.51 -5.95
N GLU A 606 12.16 -24.85 -6.95
CA GLU A 606 12.00 -23.38 -7.04
C GLU A 606 10.50 -23.08 -7.28
N THR A 607 9.80 -22.69 -6.22
CA THR A 607 8.37 -22.35 -6.32
C THR A 607 8.22 -21.10 -7.20
N TYR A 608 7.14 -20.98 -7.97
CA TYR A 608 6.84 -19.78 -8.78
C TYR A 608 7.06 -18.45 -8.02
N MET A 609 6.73 -18.42 -6.72
CA MET A 609 6.96 -17.27 -5.83
C MET A 609 8.46 -16.93 -5.64
N GLN A 610 9.34 -17.93 -5.56
CA GLN A 610 10.80 -17.75 -5.51
C GLN A 610 11.35 -17.25 -6.86
N LYS A 611 10.92 -17.84 -7.97
CA LYS A 611 11.33 -17.38 -9.32
C LYS A 611 10.94 -15.92 -9.55
N VAL A 612 9.73 -15.52 -9.17
CA VAL A 612 9.29 -14.11 -9.24
C VAL A 612 10.07 -13.21 -8.28
N GLN A 613 10.40 -13.67 -7.06
CA GLN A 613 11.25 -12.92 -6.14
C GLN A 613 12.67 -12.72 -6.68
N LYS A 614 13.25 -13.74 -7.30
CA LYS A 614 14.56 -13.71 -7.94
C LYS A 614 14.59 -12.69 -9.09
N GLN A 615 13.61 -12.74 -9.99
CA GLN A 615 13.44 -11.76 -11.06
C GLN A 615 13.27 -10.32 -10.54
N MET A 616 12.54 -10.12 -9.43
CA MET A 616 12.44 -8.79 -8.78
C MET A 616 13.77 -8.32 -8.18
N GLN A 617 14.58 -9.23 -7.62
CA GLN A 617 15.90 -8.92 -7.08
C GLN A 617 16.92 -8.63 -8.18
N GLU A 618 16.91 -9.40 -9.27
CA GLU A 618 17.71 -9.19 -10.47
C GLU A 618 17.41 -7.81 -11.09
N GLN A 619 16.13 -7.46 -11.28
CA GLN A 619 15.75 -6.13 -11.75
C GLN A 619 16.19 -5.00 -10.80
N ASN A 620 16.02 -5.17 -9.48
CA ASN A 620 16.48 -4.17 -8.51
C ASN A 620 18.01 -3.98 -8.56
N LYS A 621 18.78 -5.06 -8.74
CA LYS A 621 20.24 -5.02 -8.87
C LYS A 621 20.66 -4.28 -10.15
N MET A 622 20.07 -4.64 -11.30
CA MET A 622 20.29 -3.94 -12.57
C MET A 622 19.98 -2.44 -12.49
N ASN A 623 18.91 -2.06 -11.78
CA ASN A 623 18.57 -0.65 -11.56
C ASN A 623 19.66 0.06 -10.75
N HIS A 624 20.14 -0.55 -9.65
CA HIS A 624 21.14 0.06 -8.79
C HIS A 624 22.50 0.22 -9.48
N GLU A 625 22.92 -0.79 -10.25
CA GLU A 625 24.15 -0.75 -11.06
C GLU A 625 24.07 0.37 -12.13
N ALA A 626 22.92 0.52 -12.81
CA ALA A 626 22.72 1.58 -13.79
C ALA A 626 22.70 3.01 -13.19
N PHE A 627 22.36 3.18 -11.91
CA PHE A 627 22.43 4.47 -11.21
C PHE A 627 23.77 4.74 -10.52
N ALA A 628 24.65 3.74 -10.37
CA ALA A 628 25.99 3.90 -9.82
C ALA A 628 26.98 4.55 -10.81
N GLU A 629 26.71 4.49 -12.12
CA GLU A 629 27.53 5.15 -13.16
C GLU A 629 27.37 6.68 -13.24
N LEU A 630 26.28 7.21 -12.66
CA LEU A 630 25.88 8.62 -12.74
C LEU A 630 26.48 9.47 -11.62
N ASP A 631 26.78 10.73 -11.91
CA ASP A 631 27.20 11.68 -10.88
C ASP A 631 26.05 12.01 -9.93
N SER A 632 26.41 12.25 -8.67
CA SER A 632 25.56 12.69 -7.56
C SER A 632 24.47 13.70 -7.93
N ALA A 633 24.78 14.80 -8.62
CA ALA A 633 23.79 15.82 -8.97
C ALA A 633 22.79 15.30 -10.01
N THR A 634 23.29 14.71 -11.11
CA THR A 634 22.45 14.11 -12.16
C THR A 634 21.58 12.96 -11.61
N ARG A 635 22.10 12.21 -10.65
CA ARG A 635 21.41 11.13 -9.97
C ARG A 635 20.25 11.65 -9.12
N ILE A 636 20.41 12.76 -8.40
CA ILE A 636 19.32 13.40 -7.66
C ILE A 636 18.22 13.88 -8.60
N GLN A 637 18.56 14.41 -9.77
CA GLN A 637 17.60 14.87 -10.78
C GLN A 637 16.78 13.72 -11.38
N VAL A 638 17.41 12.57 -11.67
CA VAL A 638 16.77 11.41 -12.34
C VAL A 638 16.15 10.40 -11.37
N GLU A 639 16.91 9.94 -10.37
CA GLU A 639 16.47 8.93 -9.37
C GLU A 639 15.62 9.57 -8.25
N GLY A 640 15.86 10.85 -7.93
CA GLY A 640 15.31 11.53 -6.75
C GLY A 640 16.12 11.26 -5.48
N ALA A 641 15.76 11.94 -4.39
CA ALA A 641 16.33 11.67 -3.07
C ALA A 641 15.91 10.28 -2.57
N ILE A 642 16.90 9.43 -2.31
CA ILE A 642 16.73 7.98 -2.10
C ILE A 642 16.14 7.67 -0.73
N ALA A 643 15.25 6.68 -0.64
CA ALA A 643 14.68 6.25 0.65
C ALA A 643 15.78 5.76 1.62
N GLY A 644 15.96 6.42 2.76
CA GLY A 644 17.10 6.23 3.66
C GLY A 644 17.88 7.52 3.92
N THR A 645 17.93 8.43 2.93
CA THR A 645 18.60 9.74 3.06
C THR A 645 17.89 10.66 4.05
N TYR A 646 18.66 11.52 4.71
CA TYR A 646 18.16 12.66 5.49
C TYR A 646 18.12 13.89 4.58
N VAL A 647 17.01 14.64 4.61
CA VAL A 647 16.70 15.63 3.55
C VAL A 647 16.05 16.88 4.15
N ARG A 648 16.45 18.05 3.64
CA ARG A 648 15.75 19.34 3.80
C ARG A 648 14.81 19.53 2.60
N ILE A 649 13.53 19.76 2.88
CA ILE A 649 12.50 20.06 1.88
C ILE A 649 11.96 21.46 2.13
N VAL A 650 12.08 22.36 1.15
CA VAL A 650 11.52 23.73 1.23
C VAL A 650 10.14 23.76 0.54
N ILE A 651 9.15 24.33 1.24
CA ILE A 651 7.77 24.50 0.76
C ILE A 651 7.34 25.95 0.95
N GLU A 652 6.70 26.52 -0.07
CA GLU A 652 6.19 27.90 -0.06
C GLU A 652 4.67 27.95 0.17
N ASN A 653 4.16 29.16 0.45
CA ASN A 653 2.74 29.47 0.60
C ASN A 653 2.04 28.72 1.76
N VAL A 654 2.72 28.53 2.89
CA VAL A 654 2.19 27.83 4.08
C VAL A 654 1.49 28.80 5.04
N PRO A 655 0.20 28.65 5.38
CA PRO A 655 -0.54 29.63 6.18
C PRO A 655 0.09 29.98 7.52
N ALA A 656 0.29 31.28 7.82
CA ALA A 656 0.93 31.78 9.04
C ALA A 656 0.38 31.18 10.35
N GLY A 657 -0.94 30.93 10.40
CA GLY A 657 -1.60 30.31 11.55
C GLY A 657 -1.04 28.93 11.94
N PHE A 658 -0.48 28.17 10.99
CA PHE A 658 0.23 26.91 11.24
C PHE A 658 1.47 27.11 12.10
N ILE A 659 2.33 28.07 11.75
CA ILE A 659 3.60 28.32 12.46
C ILE A 659 3.33 28.93 13.84
N ARG A 660 2.27 29.74 13.97
CA ARG A 660 1.82 30.28 15.26
C ARG A 660 1.29 29.20 16.21
N GLN A 661 0.52 28.24 15.72
CA GLN A 661 -0.07 27.16 16.52
C GLN A 661 0.69 25.82 16.42
N PHE A 662 1.93 25.84 15.95
CA PHE A 662 2.71 24.62 15.79
C PHE A 662 2.89 23.89 17.12
N ASN A 663 2.54 22.60 17.15
CA ASN A 663 2.58 21.77 18.34
C ASN A 663 3.43 20.51 18.07
N PRO A 664 4.64 20.39 18.63
CA PRO A 664 5.54 19.28 18.32
C PRO A 664 5.02 17.91 18.80
N LYS A 665 3.95 17.84 19.59
CA LYS A 665 3.28 16.56 19.94
C LYS A 665 2.40 16.01 18.82
N ARG A 666 2.17 16.78 17.75
CA ARG A 666 1.48 16.32 16.53
C ARG A 666 2.50 16.13 15.42
N ILE A 667 2.63 14.88 14.96
CA ILE A 667 3.54 14.52 13.87
C ILE A 667 3.12 15.21 12.58
N LEU A 668 4.09 15.80 11.87
CA LEU A 668 3.90 16.22 10.49
C LEU A 668 4.29 15.08 9.54
N LEU A 669 3.39 14.78 8.62
CA LEU A 669 3.56 13.76 7.59
C LEU A 669 3.59 14.47 6.23
N VAL A 670 4.65 14.24 5.47
CA VAL A 670 4.95 14.82 4.17
C VAL A 670 4.77 13.71 3.15
N GLY A 671 3.56 13.54 2.60
CA GLY A 671 3.21 12.40 1.73
C GLY A 671 3.28 12.76 0.25
N GLY A 672 4.17 12.13 -0.52
CA GLY A 672 4.24 12.30 -1.97
C GLY A 672 2.95 11.87 -2.67
N VAL A 673 2.47 12.70 -3.59
CA VAL A 673 1.24 12.50 -4.36
C VAL A 673 1.61 12.07 -5.78
N LEU A 674 1.01 10.99 -6.28
CA LEU A 674 1.23 10.55 -7.66
C LEU A 674 0.47 11.47 -8.65
N ARG A 675 1.00 11.68 -9.86
CA ARG A 675 0.38 12.54 -10.89
C ARG A 675 -1.06 12.12 -11.25
N SER A 676 -1.39 10.85 -11.08
CA SER A 676 -2.76 10.30 -11.24
C SER A 676 -3.71 10.63 -10.08
N GLU A 677 -3.19 11.03 -8.92
CA GLU A 677 -3.95 11.36 -7.71
C GLU A 677 -4.23 12.87 -7.55
N GLU A 678 -3.70 13.70 -8.45
CA GLU A 678 -3.96 15.14 -8.48
C GLU A 678 -5.38 15.48 -8.97
N GLN A 679 -5.99 14.60 -9.77
CA GLN A 679 -7.25 14.88 -10.46
C GLN A 679 -8.47 14.60 -9.57
N LEU A 680 -9.35 15.60 -9.41
CA LEU A 680 -10.62 15.46 -8.68
C LEU A 680 -11.68 14.76 -9.54
N THR A 681 -11.91 13.47 -9.30
CA THR A 681 -12.78 12.56 -10.07
C THR A 681 -13.97 12.05 -9.25
N VAL A 682 -14.87 11.28 -9.88
CA VAL A 682 -15.89 10.51 -9.15
C VAL A 682 -15.33 9.11 -8.88
N MET A 683 -15.17 8.77 -7.61
CA MET A 683 -14.68 7.47 -7.17
C MET A 683 -15.81 6.57 -6.68
N GLN A 684 -15.64 5.27 -6.88
CA GLN A 684 -16.48 4.22 -6.32
C GLN A 684 -15.65 3.30 -5.41
N ALA A 685 -16.12 3.13 -4.18
CA ALA A 685 -15.55 2.26 -3.17
C ALA A 685 -16.55 1.18 -2.73
N LEU A 686 -16.04 0.03 -2.32
CA LEU A 686 -16.82 -1.05 -1.70
C LEU A 686 -16.65 -0.94 -0.18
N VAL A 687 -17.71 -0.50 0.52
CA VAL A 687 -17.65 -0.19 1.97
C VAL A 687 -18.61 -1.03 2.80
N LEU A 688 -18.15 -1.41 3.98
CA LEU A 688 -18.92 -2.09 5.02
C LEU A 688 -19.19 -1.10 6.16
N LYS A 689 -20.41 -1.16 6.72
CA LYS A 689 -20.72 -0.40 7.94
C LYS A 689 -20.06 -1.05 9.15
N HIS A 690 -19.24 -0.31 9.89
CA HIS A 690 -18.44 -0.88 10.97
C HIS A 690 -19.31 -1.52 12.08
N ARG A 691 -18.82 -2.61 12.68
CA ARG A 691 -19.57 -3.44 13.61
C ARG A 691 -19.95 -2.72 14.91
N TRP A 692 -19.03 -1.93 15.47
CA TRP A 692 -19.24 -1.24 16.75
C TRP A 692 -19.87 0.15 16.61
N PHE A 693 -19.90 0.73 15.40
CA PHE A 693 -20.66 1.95 15.15
C PHE A 693 -22.16 1.66 15.32
N PRO A 694 -22.92 2.38 16.18
CA PRO A 694 -24.30 2.01 16.50
C PRO A 694 -25.32 2.43 15.42
N LYS A 695 -25.15 3.62 14.84
CA LYS A 695 -26.09 4.24 13.90
C LYS A 695 -26.02 3.59 12.51
N LEU A 696 -26.82 4.08 11.55
CA LEU A 696 -26.69 3.80 10.11
C LEU A 696 -26.34 5.11 9.39
N VAL A 697 -25.39 5.05 8.46
CA VAL A 697 -25.06 6.20 7.61
C VAL A 697 -26.12 6.29 6.51
N LYS A 698 -26.54 7.51 6.16
CA LYS A 698 -27.59 7.80 5.16
C LYS A 698 -26.93 8.35 3.89
N SER A 699 -27.49 8.00 2.73
CA SER A 699 -27.05 8.56 1.46
C SER A 699 -27.34 10.06 1.38
N LYS A 700 -26.39 10.82 0.82
CA LYS A 700 -26.39 12.29 0.75
C LYS A 700 -26.47 12.97 2.12
N GLU A 701 -25.66 12.47 3.06
CA GLU A 701 -25.17 13.22 4.22
C GLU A 701 -23.64 13.40 4.06
N PRO A 702 -23.06 14.46 4.64
CA PRO A 702 -21.62 14.66 4.63
C PRO A 702 -20.93 13.63 5.52
N ILE A 703 -19.80 13.10 5.05
CA ILE A 703 -18.90 12.22 5.79
C ILE A 703 -17.46 12.70 5.60
N VAL A 704 -16.63 12.56 6.63
CA VAL A 704 -15.17 12.74 6.47
C VAL A 704 -14.59 11.41 6.01
N VAL A 705 -13.75 11.44 4.97
CA VAL A 705 -13.10 10.26 4.39
C VAL A 705 -11.59 10.45 4.48
N SER A 706 -10.89 9.39 4.92
CA SER A 706 -9.43 9.30 4.90
C SER A 706 -9.03 8.30 3.82
N VAL A 707 -8.40 8.79 2.76
CA VAL A 707 -8.02 8.03 1.55
C VAL A 707 -6.59 8.40 1.20
N GLY A 708 -5.68 7.41 1.22
CA GLY A 708 -4.25 7.69 1.08
C GLY A 708 -3.78 8.71 2.13
N TRP A 709 -3.00 9.70 1.70
CA TRP A 709 -2.55 10.80 2.57
C TRP A 709 -3.69 11.72 3.01
N ARG A 710 -4.61 12.07 2.11
CA ARG A 710 -5.61 13.13 2.31
C ARG A 710 -6.72 12.77 3.31
N ARG A 711 -7.17 13.77 4.07
CA ARG A 711 -8.41 13.77 4.87
C ARG A 711 -9.35 14.85 4.31
N TYR A 712 -10.58 14.51 3.98
CA TYR A 712 -11.52 15.47 3.37
C TYR A 712 -12.99 15.07 3.55
N GLN A 713 -13.88 16.06 3.57
CA GLN A 713 -15.33 15.87 3.66
C GLN A 713 -15.98 15.75 2.28
N THR A 714 -16.89 14.79 2.13
CA THR A 714 -17.63 14.54 0.87
C THR A 714 -19.10 14.17 1.11
N ILE A 715 -19.94 14.32 0.08
CA ILE A 715 -21.35 13.90 0.12
C ILE A 715 -21.50 12.53 -0.56
N ALA A 716 -21.39 11.46 0.22
CA ALA A 716 -21.44 10.09 -0.29
C ALA A 716 -22.86 9.64 -0.69
N THR A 717 -22.96 8.91 -1.80
CA THR A 717 -24.18 8.22 -2.24
C THR A 717 -23.99 6.72 -2.22
N PHE A 718 -24.75 6.01 -1.38
CA PHE A 718 -24.70 4.55 -1.30
C PHE A 718 -25.60 3.90 -2.36
N SER A 719 -25.11 2.84 -3.00
CA SER A 719 -25.85 2.01 -3.95
C SER A 719 -25.59 0.52 -3.69
N MET A 720 -26.44 -0.33 -4.27
CA MET A 720 -26.27 -1.78 -4.35
C MET A 720 -26.58 -2.21 -5.77
N GLU A 721 -25.80 -3.15 -6.30
CA GLU A 721 -26.09 -3.75 -7.59
C GLU A 721 -27.31 -4.68 -7.48
N ASP A 722 -28.38 -4.41 -8.24
CA ASP A 722 -29.45 -5.39 -8.46
C ASP A 722 -28.95 -6.46 -9.46
N LEU A 723 -29.55 -7.66 -9.45
CA LEU A 723 -29.26 -8.87 -10.28
C LEU A 723 -29.23 -8.68 -11.84
N LYS A 724 -29.18 -7.45 -12.34
CA LYS A 724 -29.16 -7.06 -13.74
C LYS A 724 -28.09 -6.00 -14.05
N GLY A 725 -27.00 -5.95 -13.27
CA GLY A 725 -25.90 -4.99 -13.44
C GLY A 725 -26.27 -3.53 -13.11
N LYS A 726 -27.44 -3.27 -12.50
CA LYS A 726 -27.92 -1.89 -12.28
C LYS A 726 -27.67 -1.45 -10.85
N GLN A 727 -26.84 -0.41 -10.69
CA GLN A 727 -26.55 0.21 -9.41
C GLN A 727 -27.77 0.98 -8.88
N ARG A 728 -28.49 0.39 -7.93
CA ARG A 728 -29.68 0.99 -7.30
C ARG A 728 -29.28 1.79 -6.06
N MET A 729 -29.65 3.08 -6.04
CA MET A 729 -29.47 3.96 -4.89
C MET A 729 -30.15 3.38 -3.62
N LEU A 730 -29.42 3.36 -2.51
CA LEU A 730 -29.95 3.12 -1.16
C LEU A 730 -30.29 4.44 -0.46
N LYS A 731 -31.11 4.37 0.60
CA LYS A 731 -31.32 5.51 1.53
C LYS A 731 -30.35 5.48 2.72
N TYR A 732 -29.95 4.28 3.15
CA TYR A 732 -29.05 4.03 4.27
C TYR A 732 -28.14 2.84 3.95
N THR A 733 -26.96 2.77 4.58
CA THR A 733 -26.08 1.60 4.52
C THR A 733 -26.75 0.37 5.15
N PRO A 734 -26.63 -0.83 4.55
CA PRO A 734 -27.14 -2.07 5.14
C PRO A 734 -26.32 -2.46 6.39
N LYS A 735 -26.92 -3.28 7.28
CA LYS A 735 -26.20 -3.84 8.45
C LYS A 735 -25.46 -5.11 8.04
N GLY A 736 -24.14 -5.12 8.20
CA GLY A 736 -23.31 -6.34 8.03
C GLY A 736 -23.17 -6.85 6.59
N VAL A 737 -23.44 -6.01 5.59
CA VAL A 737 -23.27 -6.32 4.17
C VAL A 737 -22.50 -5.16 3.53
N PHE A 738 -21.60 -5.47 2.59
CA PHE A 738 -20.92 -4.43 1.81
C PHE A 738 -21.91 -3.71 0.90
N CYS A 739 -21.66 -2.42 0.64
CA CYS A 739 -22.40 -1.62 -0.34
C CYS A 739 -21.43 -0.76 -1.13
N LEU A 740 -21.84 -0.34 -2.32
CA LEU A 740 -21.05 0.59 -3.13
C LEU A 740 -21.27 2.00 -2.60
N MET A 741 -20.18 2.74 -2.40
CA MET A 741 -20.17 4.15 -2.00
C MET A 741 -19.57 4.95 -3.14
N THR A 742 -20.32 5.91 -3.67
CA THR A 742 -19.85 6.77 -4.75
C THR A 742 -19.85 8.22 -4.29
N PHE A 743 -18.71 8.88 -4.47
CA PHE A 743 -18.41 10.20 -3.94
C PHE A 743 -17.43 10.93 -4.88
N TYR A 744 -17.23 12.22 -4.64
CA TYR A 744 -16.34 13.08 -5.43
C TYR A 744 -15.09 13.43 -4.60
N GLY A 745 -13.91 13.41 -5.21
CA GLY A 745 -12.65 13.68 -4.51
C GLY A 745 -11.43 13.39 -5.38
N PRO A 746 -10.21 13.64 -4.86
CA PRO A 746 -8.96 13.28 -5.53
C PRO A 746 -8.93 11.78 -5.84
N ALA A 747 -8.57 11.45 -7.08
CA ALA A 747 -8.34 10.07 -7.49
C ALA A 747 -7.30 9.40 -6.59
N CYS A 748 -7.47 8.10 -6.36
CA CYS A 748 -6.52 7.25 -5.63
C CYS A 748 -6.54 5.84 -6.26
N PRO A 749 -5.42 5.10 -6.27
CA PRO A 749 -5.33 3.77 -6.88
C PRO A 749 -6.45 2.80 -6.47
N SER A 750 -6.86 1.95 -7.42
CA SER A 750 -7.82 0.88 -7.13
C SER A 750 -7.31 -0.06 -6.03
N ASN A 751 -8.21 -0.58 -5.22
CA ASN A 751 -7.94 -1.39 -4.03
C ASN A 751 -7.26 -0.65 -2.85
N SER A 752 -7.00 0.65 -2.93
CA SER A 752 -6.54 1.44 -1.77
C SER A 752 -7.58 1.47 -0.65
N GLY A 753 -7.09 1.47 0.60
CA GLY A 753 -7.90 1.45 1.81
C GLY A 753 -8.63 2.75 2.10
N ILE A 754 -9.84 2.64 2.64
CA ILE A 754 -10.72 3.76 3.00
C ILE A 754 -11.29 3.57 4.41
N ILE A 755 -11.24 4.65 5.18
CA ILE A 755 -11.98 4.83 6.43
C ILE A 755 -12.89 6.06 6.28
N ALA A 756 -14.12 6.00 6.76
CA ALA A 756 -14.98 7.17 6.86
C ALA A 756 -15.61 7.36 8.24
N PHE A 757 -15.86 8.63 8.58
CA PHE A 757 -16.31 9.12 9.88
C PHE A 757 -17.57 10.00 9.73
N GLU A 758 -18.43 10.00 10.76
CA GLU A 758 -19.57 10.90 10.91
C GLU A 758 -19.02 12.29 11.27
N THR A 759 -19.33 13.35 10.51
CA THR A 759 -18.84 14.73 10.80
C THR A 759 -19.52 15.39 12.01
N GLY A 760 -19.89 14.61 13.03
CA GLY A 760 -20.52 15.09 14.25
C GLY A 760 -19.51 15.68 15.25
N GLU A 761 -20.02 16.21 16.35
CA GLU A 761 -19.24 16.44 17.57
C GLU A 761 -18.64 15.14 18.13
N GLU A 762 -17.71 15.23 19.08
CA GLU A 762 -17.12 14.05 19.74
C GLU A 762 -18.20 13.18 20.38
N THR A 763 -18.25 11.90 19.98
CA THR A 763 -19.29 10.97 20.44
C THR A 763 -18.71 9.92 21.38
N PRO A 764 -19.42 9.55 22.47
CA PRO A 764 -18.96 8.56 23.45
C PRO A 764 -19.06 7.11 22.94
N TYR A 765 -19.13 6.91 21.62
CA TYR A 765 -19.19 5.61 20.96
C TYR A 765 -18.16 5.57 19.81
N TYR A 766 -17.82 4.36 19.39
CA TYR A 766 -16.83 4.09 18.33
C TYR A 766 -16.96 5.00 17.09
N ARG A 767 -15.99 5.89 16.88
CA ARG A 767 -15.99 6.98 15.90
C ARG A 767 -15.87 6.53 14.43
N PRO A 768 -15.03 5.55 14.03
CA PRO A 768 -14.98 5.08 12.64
C PRO A 768 -16.29 4.41 12.19
N CYS A 769 -16.91 4.93 11.15
CA CYS A 769 -18.27 4.60 10.74
C CYS A 769 -18.32 3.52 9.64
N LEU A 770 -17.46 3.67 8.63
CA LEU A 770 -17.36 2.78 7.47
C LEU A 770 -15.89 2.40 7.26
N THR A 771 -15.65 1.17 6.80
CA THR A 771 -14.34 0.71 6.32
C THR A 771 -14.52 -0.01 4.98
N GLY A 772 -13.53 0.07 4.09
CA GLY A 772 -13.62 -0.55 2.77
C GLY A 772 -12.44 -0.19 1.87
N ASN A 773 -12.54 -0.54 0.59
CA ASN A 773 -11.49 -0.32 -0.40
C ASN A 773 -12.07 0.40 -1.65
N ILE A 774 -11.25 1.15 -2.37
CA ILE A 774 -11.61 1.67 -3.70
C ILE A 774 -11.82 0.50 -4.66
N SER A 775 -12.91 0.50 -5.42
CA SER A 775 -13.13 -0.49 -6.49
C SER A 775 -12.86 0.09 -7.87
N ASN A 776 -13.27 1.34 -8.14
CA ASN A 776 -13.07 1.99 -9.44
C ASN A 776 -12.86 3.50 -9.29
N VAL A 777 -11.99 4.05 -10.14
CA VAL A 777 -11.83 5.49 -10.38
C VAL A 777 -12.49 5.84 -11.72
N ASP A 778 -13.06 7.04 -11.82
CA ASP A 778 -13.56 7.71 -13.04
C ASP A 778 -14.49 6.93 -13.98
N LYS A 779 -15.13 5.86 -13.50
CA LYS A 779 -16.25 5.26 -14.24
C LYS A 779 -17.47 6.18 -14.15
N ALA A 780 -18.16 6.38 -15.27
CA ALA A 780 -19.43 7.11 -15.35
C ALA A 780 -20.55 6.35 -14.58
N CYS A 781 -20.57 6.51 -13.25
CA CYS A 781 -21.45 5.75 -12.35
C CYS A 781 -22.92 6.18 -12.46
N GLU A 782 -23.67 5.55 -13.37
CA GLU A 782 -25.12 5.68 -13.46
C GLU A 782 -25.84 5.07 -12.24
N ILE A 783 -25.97 5.84 -11.16
CA ILE A 783 -26.73 5.44 -9.97
C ILE A 783 -28.22 5.68 -10.21
N TYR A 784 -29.05 4.63 -10.14
CA TYR A 784 -30.49 4.72 -10.39
C TYR A 784 -31.32 4.70 -9.11
N LYS A 785 -32.19 5.70 -8.93
CA LYS A 785 -33.25 5.70 -7.91
C LYS A 785 -34.51 5.06 -8.48
N LYS A 786 -35.03 4.07 -7.76
CA LYS A 786 -36.26 3.34 -8.14
C LYS A 786 -37.49 4.20 -7.85
N LEU A 787 -38.25 4.55 -8.88
CA LEU A 787 -39.54 5.22 -8.76
C LEU A 787 -40.68 4.19 -8.86
N LYS A 788 -41.78 4.42 -8.14
CA LYS A 788 -43.07 3.80 -8.44
C LYS A 788 -44.07 4.90 -8.75
N LEU A 789 -44.57 4.95 -9.98
CA LEU A 789 -45.82 5.67 -10.26
C LEU A 789 -46.97 4.76 -9.81
N VAL A 790 -47.96 5.32 -9.14
CA VAL A 790 -49.03 4.57 -8.46
C VAL A 790 -50.38 5.05 -8.98
N GLY A 791 -51.27 4.13 -9.31
CA GLY A 791 -52.63 4.44 -9.77
C GLY A 791 -53.65 3.46 -9.21
N GLN A 792 -54.92 3.85 -9.32
CA GLN A 792 -56.07 3.06 -8.89
C GLN A 792 -56.98 2.74 -10.08
N PRO A 793 -57.67 1.59 -10.09
CA PRO A 793 -58.72 1.35 -11.08
C PRO A 793 -59.85 2.40 -10.93
N LYS A 794 -60.25 3.00 -12.06
CA LYS A 794 -61.51 3.76 -12.21
C LYS A 794 -62.65 2.80 -12.59
N GLU A 795 -62.39 1.90 -13.53
CA GLU A 795 -63.34 0.90 -14.04
C GLU A 795 -62.62 -0.42 -14.31
N ILE A 796 -63.29 -1.54 -14.06
CA ILE A 796 -62.72 -2.90 -14.21
C ILE A 796 -63.69 -3.76 -15.03
N LYS A 797 -63.20 -4.30 -16.16
CA LYS A 797 -63.93 -5.25 -17.03
C LYS A 797 -63.44 -6.68 -16.73
N LYS A 798 -63.34 -7.57 -17.73
CA LYS A 798 -62.71 -8.90 -17.55
C LYS A 798 -61.19 -8.75 -17.41
N ASN A 799 -60.47 -8.63 -18.53
CA ASN A 799 -59.00 -8.53 -18.57
C ASN A 799 -58.52 -7.11 -18.97
N THR A 800 -59.41 -6.11 -18.90
CA THR A 800 -59.10 -4.70 -19.13
C THR A 800 -59.60 -3.84 -17.99
N SER A 801 -58.87 -2.77 -17.67
CA SER A 801 -59.29 -1.75 -16.71
C SER A 801 -58.87 -0.36 -17.19
N PHE A 802 -59.58 0.65 -16.72
CA PHE A 802 -59.18 2.04 -16.84
C PHE A 802 -58.58 2.48 -15.51
N ILE A 803 -57.43 3.17 -15.55
CA ILE A 803 -56.65 3.53 -14.36
C ILE A 803 -56.56 5.04 -14.25
N LYS A 804 -56.76 5.56 -13.03
CA LYS A 804 -56.67 6.98 -12.66
C LYS A 804 -55.53 7.26 -11.68
N GLY A 805 -55.06 8.50 -11.63
CA GLY A 805 -54.15 9.02 -10.60
C GLY A 805 -52.66 8.64 -10.72
N MET A 806 -52.25 7.97 -11.80
CA MET A 806 -50.84 7.63 -12.06
C MET A 806 -50.10 8.68 -12.92
N PHE A 807 -50.86 9.44 -13.71
CA PHE A 807 -50.41 10.49 -14.62
C PHE A 807 -51.42 11.64 -14.57
N ASN A 808 -50.98 12.85 -14.91
CA ASN A 808 -51.81 14.05 -14.94
C ASN A 808 -52.31 14.36 -16.36
N SER A 809 -51.44 14.24 -17.37
CA SER A 809 -51.75 14.59 -18.76
C SER A 809 -51.89 13.39 -19.70
N ARG A 810 -52.57 13.61 -20.83
CA ARG A 810 -52.61 12.65 -21.95
C ARG A 810 -51.23 12.45 -22.58
N ILE A 811 -50.35 13.46 -22.53
CA ILE A 811 -49.00 13.42 -23.11
C ILE A 811 -48.10 12.47 -22.31
N GLU A 812 -48.14 12.54 -20.97
CA GLU A 812 -47.48 11.56 -20.10
C GLU A 812 -47.91 10.13 -20.43
N VAL A 813 -49.23 9.88 -20.46
CA VAL A 813 -49.77 8.55 -20.80
C VAL A 813 -49.25 8.07 -22.16
N SER A 814 -49.26 8.95 -23.17
CA SER A 814 -48.73 8.63 -24.50
C SER A 814 -47.27 8.20 -24.48
N LYS A 815 -46.42 8.89 -23.68
CA LYS A 815 -45.00 8.54 -23.48
C LYS A 815 -44.79 7.18 -22.79
N PHE A 816 -45.81 6.66 -22.08
CA PHE A 816 -45.78 5.36 -21.41
C PHE A 816 -46.68 4.28 -22.05
N ILE A 817 -47.18 4.48 -23.28
CA ILE A 817 -47.87 3.41 -24.03
C ILE A 817 -46.94 2.20 -24.18
N GLY A 818 -47.50 0.99 -24.01
CA GLY A 818 -46.73 -0.26 -24.03
C GLY A 818 -45.97 -0.59 -22.74
N ALA A 819 -45.89 0.33 -21.77
CA ALA A 819 -45.18 0.10 -20.51
C ALA A 819 -45.80 -1.02 -19.66
N LYS A 820 -44.95 -1.78 -18.98
CA LYS A 820 -45.32 -2.94 -18.15
C LYS A 820 -45.75 -2.50 -16.75
N LEU A 821 -46.96 -2.90 -16.35
CA LEU A 821 -47.57 -2.63 -15.05
C LEU A 821 -47.55 -3.88 -14.16
N GLN A 822 -47.65 -3.67 -12.85
CA GLN A 822 -47.92 -4.74 -11.89
C GLN A 822 -48.84 -4.23 -10.76
N THR A 823 -49.74 -5.06 -10.24
CA THR A 823 -50.51 -4.75 -9.03
C THR A 823 -49.81 -5.24 -7.76
N VAL A 824 -50.26 -4.77 -6.59
CA VAL A 824 -49.80 -5.32 -5.29
C VAL A 824 -50.13 -6.82 -5.17
N SER A 825 -51.25 -7.26 -5.74
CA SER A 825 -51.64 -8.67 -5.86
C SER A 825 -50.83 -9.48 -6.90
N GLY A 826 -49.78 -8.88 -7.49
CA GLY A 826 -48.81 -9.56 -8.36
C GLY A 826 -49.17 -9.59 -9.85
N ILE A 827 -50.45 -9.41 -10.20
CA ILE A 827 -51.00 -9.47 -11.57
C ILE A 827 -50.23 -8.49 -12.48
N ARG A 828 -49.74 -8.98 -13.63
CA ARG A 828 -49.00 -8.16 -14.60
C ARG A 828 -49.97 -7.58 -15.63
N GLY A 829 -49.57 -6.45 -16.23
CA GLY A 829 -50.37 -5.79 -17.26
C GLY A 829 -49.57 -4.83 -18.15
N GLN A 830 -50.27 -4.15 -19.05
CA GLN A 830 -49.66 -3.22 -20.03
C GLN A 830 -50.58 -2.02 -20.31
N ILE A 831 -50.00 -0.82 -20.41
CA ILE A 831 -50.69 0.37 -20.90
C ILE A 831 -50.98 0.21 -22.41
N LYS A 832 -52.24 0.41 -22.84
CA LYS A 832 -52.65 0.26 -24.25
C LYS A 832 -53.00 1.57 -24.96
N LYS A 833 -53.77 2.48 -24.33
CA LYS A 833 -54.16 3.77 -24.94
C LYS A 833 -54.60 4.79 -23.89
N ALA A 834 -54.29 6.06 -24.08
CA ALA A 834 -54.87 7.16 -23.31
C ALA A 834 -56.37 7.32 -23.59
N VAL A 835 -57.15 7.73 -22.58
CA VAL A 835 -58.56 8.10 -22.76
C VAL A 835 -58.63 9.57 -23.21
N PRO A 836 -59.39 9.93 -24.27
CA PRO A 836 -59.51 11.34 -24.68
C PRO A 836 -60.37 12.20 -23.74
N LYS A 837 -61.37 11.61 -23.07
CA LYS A 837 -62.35 12.31 -22.23
C LYS A 837 -61.85 12.70 -20.84
N ASP A 838 -60.93 11.92 -20.27
CA ASP A 838 -60.40 12.11 -18.92
C ASP A 838 -58.87 12.33 -19.00
N PRO A 839 -58.32 13.49 -18.59
CA PRO A 839 -56.87 13.69 -18.56
C PRO A 839 -56.20 12.71 -17.58
N GLY A 840 -55.02 12.21 -17.96
CA GLY A 840 -54.23 11.26 -17.15
C GLY A 840 -54.78 9.82 -17.05
N VAL A 841 -56.03 9.57 -17.45
CA VAL A 841 -56.64 8.24 -17.42
C VAL A 841 -56.27 7.42 -18.66
N PHE A 842 -56.02 6.13 -18.46
CA PHE A 842 -55.61 5.22 -19.53
C PHE A 842 -56.25 3.84 -19.43
N ARG A 843 -56.42 3.21 -20.61
CA ARG A 843 -56.82 1.81 -20.74
C ARG A 843 -55.59 0.90 -20.64
N ALA A 844 -55.64 -0.08 -19.75
CA ALA A 844 -54.65 -1.13 -19.63
C ALA A 844 -55.28 -2.54 -19.74
N THR A 845 -54.47 -3.50 -20.14
CA THR A 845 -54.78 -4.95 -20.17
C THR A 845 -54.02 -5.67 -19.07
N PHE A 846 -54.66 -6.61 -18.38
CA PHE A 846 -54.08 -7.41 -17.31
C PHE A 846 -54.30 -8.90 -17.54
N GLU A 847 -53.46 -9.73 -16.92
CA GLU A 847 -53.55 -11.20 -17.01
C GLU A 847 -54.85 -11.75 -16.39
N SER A 848 -55.37 -11.07 -15.36
CA SER A 848 -56.60 -11.42 -14.66
C SER A 848 -57.38 -10.18 -14.25
N LYS A 849 -58.62 -10.38 -13.79
CA LYS A 849 -59.51 -9.31 -13.31
C LYS A 849 -58.97 -8.71 -12.02
N LEU A 850 -58.93 -7.37 -11.95
CA LEU A 850 -58.51 -6.63 -10.75
C LEU A 850 -59.65 -6.53 -9.73
N VAL A 851 -59.29 -6.25 -8.47
CA VAL A 851 -60.22 -5.86 -7.40
C VAL A 851 -60.24 -4.32 -7.30
N PRO A 852 -61.35 -3.65 -6.93
CA PRO A 852 -61.36 -2.19 -6.73
C PRO A 852 -60.34 -1.66 -5.72
N SER A 853 -59.86 -2.51 -4.80
CA SER A 853 -58.81 -2.22 -3.83
C SER A 853 -57.38 -2.50 -4.33
N ASP A 854 -57.19 -3.04 -5.55
CA ASP A 854 -55.86 -3.23 -6.14
C ASP A 854 -55.18 -1.88 -6.39
N ILE A 855 -53.97 -1.74 -5.85
CA ILE A 855 -53.08 -0.64 -6.18
C ILE A 855 -52.21 -1.10 -7.37
N VAL A 856 -52.30 -0.39 -8.49
CA VAL A 856 -51.48 -0.63 -9.68
C VAL A 856 -50.24 0.27 -9.64
N PHE A 857 -49.08 -0.24 -10.03
CA PHE A 857 -47.88 0.58 -10.15
C PHE A 857 -47.02 0.27 -11.38
N LEU A 858 -46.36 1.31 -11.87
CA LEU A 858 -45.32 1.26 -12.90
C LEU A 858 -43.96 1.41 -12.21
N LYS A 859 -43.03 0.49 -12.48
CA LYS A 859 -41.66 0.49 -11.91
C LYS A 859 -40.73 1.33 -12.80
N GLY A 860 -40.52 2.59 -12.44
CA GLY A 860 -39.58 3.48 -13.11
C GLY A 860 -38.19 3.49 -12.48
N TRP A 861 -37.22 4.04 -13.20
CA TRP A 861 -35.87 4.30 -12.73
C TRP A 861 -35.46 5.70 -13.17
N ILE A 862 -34.86 6.48 -12.27
CA ILE A 862 -34.39 7.84 -12.53
C ILE A 862 -32.89 7.89 -12.20
N PRO A 863 -32.01 8.35 -13.10
CA PRO A 863 -30.59 8.53 -12.79
C PRO A 863 -30.42 9.64 -11.74
N VAL A 864 -29.51 9.43 -10.79
CA VAL A 864 -29.25 10.32 -9.66
C VAL A 864 -27.94 11.05 -9.91
N LYS A 865 -28.02 12.37 -10.16
CA LYS A 865 -26.82 13.22 -10.19
C LYS A 865 -26.07 13.11 -8.85
N ILE A 866 -24.77 12.84 -8.93
CA ILE A 866 -23.85 12.81 -7.79
C ILE A 866 -23.48 14.26 -7.45
N ASN A 867 -23.27 14.56 -6.16
CA ASN A 867 -22.88 15.90 -5.73
C ASN A 867 -21.35 16.03 -5.85
N LYS A 868 -20.85 16.97 -6.67
CA LYS A 868 -19.44 17.38 -6.63
C LYS A 868 -19.23 18.29 -5.41
N PHE A 869 -18.88 17.70 -4.28
CA PHE A 869 -18.53 18.42 -3.05
C PHE A 869 -17.28 17.79 -2.44
N TYR A 870 -16.27 18.64 -2.19
CA TYR A 870 -14.97 18.32 -1.64
C TYR A 870 -14.56 19.49 -0.73
N ASN A 871 -14.24 19.20 0.53
CA ASN A 871 -13.72 20.16 1.49
C ASN A 871 -12.52 19.49 2.21
N PRO A 872 -11.27 19.91 1.97
CA PRO A 872 -10.10 19.34 2.64
C PRO A 872 -10.13 19.66 4.14
N MET A 873 -9.61 18.76 4.97
CA MET A 873 -9.65 18.88 6.42
C MET A 873 -8.37 19.56 6.93
N THR A 874 -8.48 20.84 7.31
CA THR A 874 -7.34 21.76 7.53
C THR A 874 -6.93 21.92 9.01
N ASP A 875 -6.87 20.82 9.76
CA ASP A 875 -6.68 20.84 11.22
C ASP A 875 -5.34 21.43 11.73
N LEU A 876 -4.40 21.80 10.85
CA LEU A 876 -3.08 22.33 11.22
C LEU A 876 -2.97 23.84 11.00
N THR A 877 -3.89 24.49 10.27
CA THR A 877 -3.77 25.93 9.94
C THR A 877 -4.10 26.86 11.11
N GLY A 878 -4.53 26.32 12.26
CA GLY A 878 -4.88 27.08 13.47
C GLY A 878 -6.27 27.70 13.47
N TYR A 879 -6.99 27.68 12.35
CA TYR A 879 -8.39 28.09 12.25
C TYR A 879 -9.32 26.90 12.52
N GLU A 880 -10.49 27.14 13.14
CA GLU A 880 -11.51 26.09 13.29
C GLU A 880 -12.06 25.69 11.91
N TRP A 881 -11.92 24.42 11.55
CA TRP A 881 -12.28 23.93 10.22
C TRP A 881 -13.81 23.95 10.00
N ASP A 882 -14.28 24.87 9.14
CA ASP A 882 -15.69 24.93 8.80
C ASP A 882 -16.14 23.67 8.04
N ARG A 883 -17.09 22.98 8.66
CA ARG A 883 -17.47 21.61 8.33
C ARG A 883 -18.96 21.55 8.04
N MET A 884 -19.35 20.89 6.95
CA MET A 884 -20.75 20.70 6.62
C MET A 884 -21.44 19.86 7.71
N ARG A 885 -22.27 20.50 8.54
CA ARG A 885 -23.02 19.87 9.64
C ARG A 885 -24.00 18.81 9.13
N LEU A 886 -24.32 17.78 9.93
CA LEU A 886 -25.28 16.77 9.47
C LEU A 886 -26.71 17.33 9.42
N SER A 887 -27.56 16.72 8.60
CA SER A 887 -29.01 16.99 8.57
C SER A 887 -29.74 16.73 9.90
N ARG A 888 -29.04 16.23 10.93
CA ARG A 888 -29.54 16.08 12.30
C ARG A 888 -29.21 17.32 13.14
N GLU A 889 -27.96 17.78 13.15
CA GLU A 889 -27.58 19.02 13.85
C GLU A 889 -28.37 20.21 13.30
N LEU A 890 -28.35 20.43 11.98
CA LEU A 890 -29.10 21.52 11.34
C LEU A 890 -30.61 21.52 11.68
N ARG A 891 -31.19 20.36 12.00
CA ARG A 891 -32.58 20.27 12.44
C ARG A 891 -32.79 20.54 13.92
N LYS A 892 -31.80 20.21 14.76
CA LYS A 892 -31.78 20.63 16.17
C LYS A 892 -31.62 22.15 16.24
N ASP A 893 -30.64 22.69 15.53
CA ASP A 893 -30.30 24.11 15.48
C ASP A 893 -31.50 24.96 14.99
N HIS A 894 -32.18 24.54 13.92
CA HIS A 894 -33.39 25.19 13.40
C HIS A 894 -34.71 24.72 14.05
N ASN A 895 -34.67 23.90 15.11
CA ASN A 895 -35.84 23.34 15.80
C ASN A 895 -36.89 22.63 14.87
N LEU A 896 -36.42 22.01 13.79
CA LEU A 896 -37.25 21.35 12.79
C LEU A 896 -37.51 19.87 13.14
N GLU A 897 -38.78 19.50 13.28
CA GLU A 897 -39.19 18.11 13.47
C GLU A 897 -38.67 17.16 12.37
N LEU A 898 -38.50 15.88 12.72
CA LEU A 898 -38.32 14.83 11.73
C LEU A 898 -39.60 14.71 10.87
N PRO A 899 -39.50 14.73 9.52
CA PRO A 899 -40.67 14.69 8.65
C PRO A 899 -41.42 13.37 8.83
N LYS A 900 -42.56 13.46 9.50
CA LYS A 900 -43.43 12.33 9.87
C LYS A 900 -43.87 11.60 8.59
N THR A 901 -43.39 10.38 8.39
CA THR A 901 -43.81 9.53 7.26
C THR A 901 -45.32 9.30 7.36
N LYS A 902 -46.06 9.60 6.28
CA LYS A 902 -47.54 9.48 6.21
C LYS A 902 -48.00 8.17 6.85
N ASP A 903 -49.07 8.18 7.65
CA ASP A 903 -49.48 7.00 8.45
C ASP A 903 -49.81 5.74 7.63
N SER A 904 -50.11 5.88 6.34
CA SER A 904 -50.23 4.79 5.37
C SER A 904 -48.92 4.06 5.04
N SER A 905 -47.77 4.61 5.46
CA SER A 905 -46.42 4.04 5.27
C SER A 905 -45.80 3.45 6.55
N LYS A 906 -46.46 3.62 7.70
CA LYS A 906 -46.11 2.92 8.95
C LYS A 906 -46.64 1.48 8.85
N TYR A 907 -45.80 0.48 9.10
CA TYR A 907 -46.25 -0.91 9.12
C TYR A 907 -47.26 -1.11 10.25
N LYS A 908 -48.44 -1.67 9.93
CA LYS A 908 -49.47 -2.09 10.88
C LYS A 908 -49.63 -3.61 10.76
N GLN A 909 -49.92 -4.28 11.88
CA GLN A 909 -50.28 -5.69 11.85
C GLN A 909 -51.65 -5.83 11.15
N SER A 910 -51.72 -6.67 10.12
CA SER A 910 -52.95 -6.92 9.38
C SER A 910 -53.51 -8.30 9.70
N SER A 911 -54.64 -8.34 10.41
CA SER A 911 -55.48 -9.52 10.44
C SER A 911 -56.10 -9.73 9.06
N LYS A 912 -55.89 -10.92 8.47
CA LYS A 912 -56.68 -11.32 7.30
C LYS A 912 -58.05 -11.77 7.81
N PRO A 913 -59.18 -11.19 7.35
CA PRO A 913 -60.49 -11.77 7.64
C PRO A 913 -60.52 -13.20 7.09
N LYS A 914 -61.25 -14.10 7.77
CA LYS A 914 -61.52 -15.43 7.22
C LYS A 914 -62.28 -15.26 5.90
N LEU A 915 -61.93 -16.07 4.90
CA LEU A 915 -62.63 -16.04 3.62
C LEU A 915 -64.06 -16.54 3.86
N ASN A 916 -65.05 -15.66 3.76
CA ASN A 916 -66.44 -16.07 3.68
C ASN A 916 -66.64 -16.73 2.31
N GLU A 917 -66.65 -18.06 2.27
CA GLU A 917 -67.05 -18.82 1.08
C GLU A 917 -68.46 -18.37 0.66
N ASN A 918 -68.66 -18.03 -0.62
CA ASN A 918 -69.99 -17.72 -1.14
C ASN A 918 -70.91 -18.93 -0.89
N HIS A 919 -72.14 -18.68 -0.43
CA HIS A 919 -73.06 -19.73 0.00
C HIS A 919 -73.29 -20.80 -1.07
N GLU A 920 -73.39 -20.40 -2.34
CA GLU A 920 -73.54 -21.27 -3.51
C GLU A 920 -72.28 -22.13 -3.78
N GLN A 921 -71.09 -21.52 -3.77
CA GLN A 921 -69.82 -22.25 -3.96
C GLN A 921 -69.57 -23.24 -2.82
N LYS A 922 -69.98 -22.89 -1.61
CA LYS A 922 -69.98 -23.76 -0.45
C LYS A 922 -71.00 -24.90 -0.59
N LEU A 923 -72.18 -24.64 -1.15
CA LEU A 923 -73.18 -25.66 -1.49
C LEU A 923 -72.66 -26.64 -2.53
N GLU A 924 -72.19 -26.18 -3.69
CA GLU A 924 -71.60 -27.06 -4.71
C GLU A 924 -70.47 -27.91 -4.14
N ARG A 925 -69.62 -27.30 -3.29
CA ARG A 925 -68.51 -27.99 -2.65
C ARG A 925 -69.01 -29.05 -1.66
N LEU A 926 -69.97 -28.71 -0.82
CA LEU A 926 -70.60 -29.66 0.12
C LEU A 926 -71.36 -30.77 -0.62
N GLU A 927 -71.92 -30.52 -1.80
CA GLU A 927 -72.54 -31.57 -2.63
C GLU A 927 -71.51 -32.51 -3.26
N ARG A 928 -70.38 -31.97 -3.76
CA ARG A 928 -69.26 -32.79 -4.26
C ARG A 928 -68.61 -33.59 -3.13
N GLU A 929 -68.40 -32.98 -1.96
CA GLU A 929 -67.89 -33.66 -0.76
C GLU A 929 -68.91 -34.69 -0.24
N LYS A 930 -70.23 -34.41 -0.29
CA LYS A 930 -71.28 -35.37 0.08
C LYS A 930 -71.35 -36.56 -0.88
N LYS A 931 -71.22 -36.36 -2.20
CA LYS A 931 -71.16 -37.48 -3.17
C LYS A 931 -69.97 -38.39 -2.88
N LYS A 932 -68.78 -37.82 -2.71
CA LYS A 932 -67.58 -38.57 -2.32
C LYS A 932 -67.74 -39.30 -0.99
N LEU A 933 -68.33 -38.66 0.02
CA LEU A 933 -68.59 -39.31 1.31
C LEU A 933 -69.63 -40.44 1.23
N PHE A 934 -70.51 -40.46 0.22
CA PHE A 934 -71.37 -41.61 -0.06
C PHE A 934 -70.57 -42.73 -0.76
N GLU A 935 -69.80 -42.41 -1.80
CA GLU A 935 -68.91 -43.35 -2.51
C GLU A 935 -67.88 -44.00 -1.55
N GLU A 936 -67.35 -43.24 -0.59
CA GLU A 936 -66.44 -43.72 0.46
C GLU A 936 -67.17 -44.57 1.52
N ALA A 937 -68.37 -44.15 1.97
CA ALA A 937 -69.13 -44.85 3.00
C ALA A 937 -69.71 -46.19 2.53
N GLU A 938 -70.07 -46.34 1.24
CA GLU A 938 -70.49 -47.62 0.67
C GLU A 938 -69.35 -48.65 0.65
N ASN A 939 -68.09 -48.20 0.69
CA ASN A 939 -66.90 -49.06 0.66
C ASN A 939 -66.26 -49.31 2.04
N SER A 940 -66.70 -48.67 3.13
CA SER A 940 -66.03 -48.74 4.44
C SER A 940 -66.88 -49.32 5.58
N TYR A 941 -66.91 -50.67 5.66
CA TYR A 941 -67.20 -51.50 6.83
C TYR A 941 -68.57 -51.43 7.54
N HIS A 942 -69.19 -52.62 7.69
CA HIS A 942 -70.21 -52.89 8.70
C HIS A 942 -69.66 -52.75 10.14
N VAL A 943 -70.06 -51.71 10.86
CA VAL A 943 -70.09 -51.77 12.34
C VAL A 943 -71.35 -52.52 12.76
N THR A 944 -71.20 -53.76 13.25
CA THR A 944 -72.38 -54.57 13.61
C THR A 944 -73.08 -54.02 14.85
N LYS A 945 -74.42 -54.04 14.85
CA LYS A 945 -75.27 -53.54 15.96
C LYS A 945 -75.03 -54.24 17.31
N LYS A 946 -74.26 -55.34 17.35
CA LYS A 946 -73.81 -55.99 18.60
C LYS A 946 -72.82 -55.10 19.37
N ILE A 947 -71.82 -54.53 18.70
CA ILE A 947 -70.71 -53.81 19.35
C ILE A 947 -71.19 -52.49 19.98
N MET A 948 -72.06 -51.76 19.29
CA MET A 948 -72.69 -50.54 19.84
C MET A 948 -73.52 -50.83 21.11
N ARG A 949 -74.11 -52.02 21.23
CA ARG A 949 -74.97 -52.40 22.37
C ARG A 949 -74.21 -52.92 23.59
N SER A 950 -72.93 -53.29 23.45
CA SER A 950 -72.08 -53.74 24.56
C SER A 950 -71.37 -52.59 25.30
N LEU A 951 -71.44 -51.36 24.80
CA LEU A 951 -70.88 -50.18 25.45
C LEU A 951 -71.84 -49.61 26.50
N PRO A 952 -71.35 -49.01 27.61
CA PRO A 952 -72.18 -48.26 28.56
C PRO A 952 -73.00 -47.15 27.89
N PHE A 953 -74.18 -46.85 28.43
CA PHE A 953 -75.10 -45.87 27.84
C PHE A 953 -74.49 -44.45 27.74
N GLU A 954 -73.68 -44.04 28.70
CA GLU A 954 -72.94 -42.78 28.65
C GLU A 954 -71.90 -42.73 27.52
N GLU A 955 -71.27 -43.86 27.18
CA GLU A 955 -70.31 -43.92 26.07
C GLU A 955 -71.04 -43.96 24.72
N GLN A 956 -72.18 -44.65 24.63
CA GLN A 956 -73.07 -44.57 23.47
C GLN A 956 -73.54 -43.13 23.21
N LEU A 957 -73.92 -42.39 24.27
CA LEU A 957 -74.29 -40.99 24.20
C LEU A 957 -73.12 -40.09 23.78
N LYS A 958 -71.94 -40.23 24.40
CA LYS A 958 -70.73 -39.48 23.99
C LYS A 958 -70.39 -39.73 22.53
N ILE A 959 -70.40 -40.98 22.06
CA ILE A 959 -70.12 -41.31 20.66
C ILE A 959 -71.17 -40.70 19.71
N MET A 960 -72.45 -40.61 20.12
CA MET A 960 -73.48 -39.90 19.34
C MET A 960 -73.29 -38.36 19.34
N GLU A 961 -72.98 -37.74 20.48
CA GLU A 961 -72.83 -36.29 20.58
C GLU A 961 -71.50 -35.76 20.02
N GLU A 962 -70.44 -36.55 20.10
CA GLU A 962 -69.10 -36.24 19.62
C GLU A 962 -68.90 -36.66 18.16
N GLY A 963 -69.59 -37.69 17.67
CA GLY A 963 -69.54 -38.14 16.26
C GLY A 963 -69.62 -37.02 15.21
N PRO A 964 -70.56 -36.04 15.30
CA PRO A 964 -70.65 -34.91 14.38
C PRO A 964 -69.68 -33.74 14.70
N LYS A 965 -69.00 -33.77 15.86
CA LYS A 965 -68.06 -32.74 16.33
C LYS A 965 -66.59 -33.12 16.06
N LEU A 966 -66.18 -34.35 16.38
CA LEU A 966 -64.84 -34.90 16.14
C LEU A 966 -64.49 -34.92 14.65
N LYS A 967 -65.43 -35.35 13.78
CA LYS A 967 -65.29 -35.28 12.31
C LYS A 967 -65.09 -33.85 11.74
N LYS A 968 -65.10 -32.80 12.58
CA LYS A 968 -64.83 -31.41 12.20
C LYS A 968 -63.61 -30.79 12.87
N TYR A 969 -62.94 -31.46 13.81
CA TYR A 969 -61.87 -30.86 14.62
C TYR A 969 -60.48 -31.49 14.54
N GLU A 970 -60.34 -32.68 13.95
CA GLU A 970 -59.07 -33.18 13.41
C GLU A 970 -59.30 -33.58 11.93
N PRO A 971 -58.38 -33.22 11.00
CA PRO A 971 -56.92 -33.24 11.18
C PRO A 971 -56.19 -31.99 10.61
N LYS A 972 -55.75 -31.04 11.46
CA LYS A 972 -54.91 -29.89 11.03
C LYS A 972 -53.79 -29.45 11.99
N LYS A 973 -53.38 -30.30 12.94
CA LYS A 973 -52.23 -30.06 13.84
C LYS A 973 -51.40 -31.33 14.09
N ALA A 974 -50.98 -31.99 13.01
CA ALA A 974 -50.03 -33.09 13.02
C ALA A 974 -49.06 -32.94 11.84
N ASN A 975 -48.16 -31.95 11.97
CA ASN A 975 -46.89 -31.70 11.25
C ASN A 975 -46.33 -30.36 11.74
#